data_AF-A0A512UBN8-F1
#
_entry.id   AF-A0A512UBN8-F1
#
_cell.length_a   1.000
_cell.length_b   1.000
_cell.length_c   1.000
_cell.angle_alpha   90.00
_cell.angle_beta   90.00
_cell.angle_gamma   90.00
#
_symmetry.space_group_name_H-M   'P 1'
#
loop_
_entity.id
_entity.type
_entity.pdbx_description
1 polymer ?
#
loop_
_entity_poly.entity_id
_entity_poly.type
_entity_poly.pdbx_seq_one_letter_code
_entity_poly.pdbx_strand_id
1 'polypeptide(L)'
;MNEAALSRISSLIKVEDDLQKIEGLRQQFVKEKTSIDIKLHHTTQEQIGSVVSNLEKLKTSVVRLGNIKANVDKINSIHEETVANSREYDTLKNVTTVYQTMMQVQNLYTDIANFRQYIEHINSMITAEFDEVANNIEYPLTNIFRIHFNVTQARNFSDYLETQSQELSDDTQSIINKIVTPVRKMVRAFDDLLKEIVISITEAVKDGNEEMVHRLVRIIEFEITEDAKMLLKQKVGMVTGDSNINSDYAIYRAQPRHYKKFFFDKLEESLADTFNKCVDHFQEDPMSVYDNIEWLEDELIFVERSLSQLFPDSWKISDFVFSAYYNMLHKFTMKIIHSSPPAEDLMRILMYDSHYNSFIVSLLGPEKVKETATKSILGDELKESVLDDYSKVIVSKMNEWNEVLMTQQETVFVNRDESPDYYSLRQSIEDIDQYDHPIFHEVMTEVFVLPDFKTTLSMLKEQADVAADSGYGKVLVCVIENWSLCYIKRVEAYMRLIEDEISKYMSVYNNDHCLIKGSRAKRLLRIQPSKPEPTYDVENMTPEELAEISKPGLVEYLTALGNTYEINHERLEEKFLPNYSSKVHATYQSRIKEAFENTDFPSSELNGMVIRALVDIMINDLTPALSTVFTSKWYDNERGPNSGELNMAQKIVQTIEEYMLEMKGYATYEMYNITFTVALDSLMTAYLRIGYQNILDGDGKKIDPTAVKKHKSFGEAVNRDIGIIYEGLDHLFSRKDVLYLVKSLSSLEFLIALATCQNVSEDVPEIWEHEILETYYDCSVEFVRGALLCRKDVDAKTVGPLIDRLSEIKERYHQAVESPESEVVTLNHFTYM
;
A
#
# COMPACT_ATOMS: atom_id res chain seq x y z
N MET A 1 -41.99 28.46 1.38
CA MET A 1 -41.28 27.52 2.27
C MET A 1 -40.30 26.75 1.41
N ASN A 2 -39.01 26.70 1.78
CA ASN A 2 -37.97 26.10 0.94
C ASN A 2 -38.10 24.57 0.90
N GLU A 3 -38.07 23.99 -0.30
CA GLU A 3 -38.02 22.54 -0.57
C GLU A 3 -36.95 21.81 0.26
N ALA A 4 -35.83 22.47 0.57
CA ALA A 4 -34.76 21.92 1.41
C ALA A 4 -35.20 21.66 2.86
N ALA A 5 -36.10 22.48 3.42
CA ALA A 5 -36.62 22.27 4.77
C ALA A 5 -37.62 21.11 4.81
N LEU A 6 -38.46 21.00 3.77
CA LEU A 6 -39.38 19.87 3.59
C LEU A 6 -38.64 18.55 3.34
N SER A 7 -37.53 18.59 2.59
CA SER A 7 -36.62 17.45 2.38
C SER A 7 -35.97 16.97 3.68
N ARG A 8 -35.44 17.88 4.51
CA ARG A 8 -34.92 17.52 5.84
C ARG A 8 -35.99 16.91 6.73
N ILE A 9 -37.18 17.51 6.79
CA ILE A 9 -38.30 16.99 7.59
C ILE A 9 -38.75 15.62 7.08
N SER A 10 -38.83 15.42 5.75
CA SER A 10 -39.18 14.14 5.13
C SER A 10 -38.12 13.06 5.33
N SER A 11 -36.84 13.42 5.50
CA SER A 11 -35.79 12.46 5.80
C SER A 11 -35.81 11.96 7.25
N LEU A 12 -36.40 12.74 8.15
CA LEU A 12 -36.44 12.50 9.60
C LEU A 12 -37.68 11.75 10.09
N ILE A 13 -38.72 11.60 9.26
CA ILE A 13 -39.97 10.91 9.62
C ILE A 13 -40.23 9.82 8.58
N LYS A 14 -39.67 8.62 8.80
CA LYS A 14 -39.90 7.46 7.91
C LYS A 14 -40.58 6.28 8.60
N VAL A 15 -40.61 6.23 9.94
CA VAL A 15 -41.19 5.11 10.72
C VAL A 15 -42.16 5.63 11.79
N GLU A 16 -43.19 4.85 12.15
CA GLU A 16 -44.19 5.24 13.17
C GLU A 16 -43.57 5.51 14.56
N ASP A 17 -42.46 4.88 14.93
CA ASP A 17 -41.72 5.16 16.17
C ASP A 17 -41.07 6.56 16.21
N ASP A 18 -40.81 7.18 15.06
CA ASP A 18 -40.24 8.54 15.00
C ASP A 18 -41.28 9.63 15.33
N LEU A 19 -42.58 9.30 15.35
CA LEU A 19 -43.63 10.22 15.82
C LEU A 19 -43.45 10.59 17.30
N GLN A 20 -42.89 9.70 18.12
CA GLN A 20 -42.59 10.00 19.53
C GLN A 20 -41.43 11.00 19.70
N LYS A 21 -40.52 11.12 18.72
CA LYS A 21 -39.38 12.05 18.75
C LYS A 21 -39.71 13.46 18.24
N ILE A 22 -40.89 13.68 17.67
CA ILE A 22 -41.29 14.98 17.08
C ILE A 22 -41.32 16.10 18.12
N GLU A 23 -41.76 15.81 19.36
CA GLU A 23 -41.82 16.84 20.41
C GLU A 23 -40.41 17.29 20.83
N GLY A 24 -39.44 16.36 20.87
CA GLY A 24 -38.02 16.66 21.10
C GLY A 24 -37.40 17.46 19.96
N LEU A 25 -37.64 17.06 18.71
CA LEU A 25 -37.16 17.78 17.52
C LEU A 25 -37.79 19.18 17.41
N ARG A 26 -39.06 19.33 17.78
CA ARG A 26 -39.73 20.64 17.83
C ARG A 26 -39.08 21.54 18.88
N GLN A 27 -38.76 21.03 20.06
CA GLN A 27 -38.02 21.82 21.05
C GLN A 27 -36.62 22.19 20.55
N GLN A 28 -35.93 21.31 19.84
CA GLN A 28 -34.63 21.58 19.24
C GLN A 28 -34.72 22.67 18.15
N PHE A 29 -35.68 22.58 17.22
CA PHE A 29 -35.89 23.61 16.21
C PHE A 29 -36.34 24.95 16.79
N VAL A 30 -37.10 24.94 17.89
CA VAL A 30 -37.42 26.18 18.62
C VAL A 30 -36.17 26.79 19.24
N LYS A 31 -35.27 25.99 19.83
CA LYS A 31 -33.98 26.45 20.35
C LYS A 31 -33.05 26.98 19.25
N GLU A 32 -33.00 26.29 18.11
CA GLU A 32 -32.22 26.75 16.95
C GLU A 32 -32.78 28.05 16.39
N LYS A 33 -34.10 28.13 16.24
CA LYS A 33 -34.76 29.36 15.80
C LYS A 33 -34.50 30.51 16.76
N THR A 34 -34.64 30.32 18.06
CA THR A 34 -34.39 31.40 19.03
C THR A 34 -32.92 31.81 19.03
N SER A 35 -31.98 30.88 18.89
CA SER A 35 -30.55 31.21 18.75
C SER A 35 -30.26 32.02 17.48
N ILE A 36 -30.84 31.61 16.35
CA ILE A 36 -30.72 32.32 15.08
C ILE A 36 -31.37 33.70 15.20
N ASP A 37 -32.57 33.80 15.75
CA ASP A 37 -33.28 35.08 15.92
C ASP A 37 -32.50 36.03 16.83
N ILE A 38 -31.84 35.54 17.90
CA ILE A 38 -30.97 36.37 18.75
C ILE A 38 -29.76 36.87 17.96
N LYS A 39 -29.08 35.99 17.20
CA LYS A 39 -27.94 36.38 16.35
C LYS A 39 -28.34 37.37 15.27
N LEU A 40 -29.50 37.16 14.65
CA LEU A 40 -30.02 37.99 13.58
C LEU A 40 -30.45 39.35 14.15
N HIS A 41 -31.09 39.40 15.31
CA HIS A 41 -31.42 40.64 16.00
C HIS A 41 -30.17 41.42 16.41
N HIS A 42 -29.15 40.76 16.97
CA HIS A 42 -27.89 41.41 17.31
C HIS A 42 -27.22 42.00 16.06
N THR A 43 -27.08 41.19 15.01
CA THR A 43 -26.44 41.61 13.75
C THR A 43 -27.21 42.74 13.09
N THR A 44 -28.54 42.66 13.02
CA THR A 44 -29.37 43.73 12.45
C THR A 44 -29.29 45.00 13.29
N GLN A 45 -29.20 44.90 14.62
CA GLN A 45 -29.03 46.06 15.49
C GLN A 45 -27.65 46.72 15.35
N GLU A 46 -26.58 45.94 15.21
CA GLU A 46 -25.24 46.46 14.89
C GLU A 46 -25.20 47.13 13.52
N GLN A 47 -25.82 46.53 12.51
CA GLN A 47 -25.92 47.12 11.17
C GLN A 47 -26.74 48.41 11.18
N ILE A 48 -27.87 48.44 11.88
CA ILE A 48 -28.66 49.67 12.06
C ILE A 48 -27.84 50.73 12.80
N GLY A 49 -27.13 50.36 13.86
CA GLY A 49 -26.24 51.27 14.60
C GLY A 49 -25.14 51.85 13.71
N SER A 50 -24.50 51.02 12.89
CA SER A 50 -23.51 51.43 11.91
C SER A 50 -24.10 52.37 10.86
N VAL A 51 -25.27 52.04 10.30
CA VAL A 51 -25.97 52.88 9.30
C VAL A 51 -26.38 54.23 9.89
N VAL A 52 -26.89 54.27 11.12
CA VAL A 52 -27.26 55.51 11.80
C VAL A 52 -26.02 56.37 12.08
N SER A 53 -24.95 55.79 12.61
CA SER A 53 -23.67 56.48 12.80
C SER A 53 -23.09 57.00 11.48
N ASN A 54 -23.17 56.20 10.41
CA ASN A 54 -22.68 56.60 9.09
C ASN A 54 -23.54 57.72 8.50
N LEU A 55 -24.87 57.69 8.67
CA LEU A 55 -25.76 58.79 8.28
C LEU A 55 -25.49 60.06 9.07
N GLU A 56 -25.18 59.95 10.35
CA GLU A 56 -24.81 61.10 11.18
C GLU A 56 -23.49 61.70 10.72
N LYS A 57 -22.45 60.87 10.52
CA LYS A 57 -21.16 61.29 9.95
C LYS A 57 -21.31 61.89 8.55
N LEU A 58 -22.18 61.33 7.71
CA LEU A 58 -22.49 61.86 6.38
C LEU A 58 -23.14 63.24 6.50
N LYS A 59 -24.15 63.38 7.37
CA LYS A 59 -24.82 64.67 7.60
C LYS A 59 -23.82 65.73 8.10
N THR A 60 -22.94 65.39 9.05
CA THR A 60 -21.88 66.29 9.50
C THR A 60 -20.90 66.61 8.37
N SER A 61 -20.55 65.63 7.55
CA SER A 61 -19.65 65.82 6.41
C SER A 61 -20.29 66.73 5.36
N VAL A 62 -21.57 66.58 5.03
CA VAL A 62 -22.31 67.47 4.11
C VAL A 62 -22.35 68.91 4.64
N VAL A 63 -22.57 69.10 5.94
CA VAL A 63 -22.51 70.43 6.56
C VAL A 63 -21.09 71.02 6.48
N ARG A 64 -20.06 70.22 6.79
CA ARG A 64 -18.66 70.65 6.68
C ARG A 64 -18.25 70.96 5.24
N LEU A 65 -18.71 70.17 4.27
CA LEU A 65 -18.46 70.39 2.84
C LEU A 65 -19.18 71.64 2.34
N GLY A 66 -20.41 71.89 2.81
CA GLY A 66 -21.12 73.14 2.55
C GLY A 66 -20.35 74.35 3.09
N ASN A 67 -19.81 74.25 4.31
CA ASN A 67 -18.97 75.30 4.89
C ASN A 67 -17.64 75.49 4.15
N ILE A 68 -16.97 74.40 3.77
CA ILE A 68 -15.74 74.46 2.97
C ILE A 68 -16.03 75.08 1.61
N LYS A 69 -17.10 74.68 0.93
CA LYS A 69 -17.50 75.26 -0.34
C LYS A 69 -17.80 76.74 -0.21
N ALA A 70 -18.56 77.16 0.79
CA ALA A 70 -18.81 78.57 1.05
C ALA A 70 -17.53 79.36 1.38
N ASN A 71 -16.56 78.75 2.08
CA ASN A 71 -15.26 79.35 2.35
C ASN A 71 -14.38 79.41 1.09
N VAL A 72 -14.39 78.38 0.25
CA VAL A 72 -13.68 78.37 -1.04
C VAL A 72 -14.29 79.39 -2.00
N ASP A 73 -15.61 79.51 -2.05
CA ASP A 73 -16.30 80.52 -2.86
C ASP A 73 -15.95 81.93 -2.37
N LYS A 74 -15.84 82.15 -1.06
CA LYS A 74 -15.32 83.42 -0.49
C LYS A 74 -13.84 83.66 -0.80
N ILE A 75 -13.01 82.62 -0.75
CA ILE A 75 -11.58 82.75 -1.08
C ILE A 75 -11.43 83.04 -2.58
N ASN A 76 -12.20 82.39 -3.43
CA ASN A 76 -12.22 82.64 -4.86
C ASN A 76 -12.74 84.05 -5.16
N SER A 77 -13.78 84.52 -4.48
CA SER A 77 -14.25 85.91 -4.66
C SER A 77 -13.18 86.93 -4.21
N ILE A 78 -12.51 86.69 -3.08
CA ILE A 78 -11.38 87.53 -2.63
C ILE A 78 -10.22 87.45 -3.63
N HIS A 79 -9.93 86.26 -4.17
CA HIS A 79 -8.88 86.07 -5.16
C HIS A 79 -9.20 86.83 -6.45
N GLU A 80 -10.43 86.73 -6.96
CA GLU A 80 -10.92 87.47 -8.13
C GLU A 80 -10.90 88.99 -7.88
N GLU A 81 -11.30 89.45 -6.69
CA GLU A 81 -11.21 90.87 -6.31
C GLU A 81 -9.77 91.37 -6.22
N THR A 82 -8.84 90.52 -5.78
CA THR A 82 -7.41 90.86 -5.66
C THR A 82 -6.70 90.84 -7.02
N VAL A 83 -7.05 89.89 -7.89
CA VAL A 83 -6.55 89.77 -9.27
C VAL A 83 -7.08 90.90 -10.14
N ALA A 84 -8.36 91.27 -10.00
CA ALA A 84 -8.96 92.38 -10.75
C ALA A 84 -8.33 93.73 -10.41
N ASN A 85 -7.86 93.92 -9.17
CA ASN A 85 -7.30 95.19 -8.69
C ASN A 85 -5.80 95.39 -8.97
N SER A 86 -5.04 94.38 -9.43
CA SER A 86 -3.57 94.47 -9.50
C SER A 86 -2.97 94.06 -10.86
N ARG A 87 -3.05 94.95 -11.86
CA ARG A 87 -2.29 94.81 -13.13
C ARG A 87 -0.77 94.75 -12.94
N GLU A 88 -0.26 95.24 -11.81
CA GLU A 88 1.17 95.17 -11.46
C GLU A 88 1.58 93.80 -10.91
N TYR A 89 0.64 92.95 -10.49
CA TYR A 89 0.97 91.63 -9.95
C TYR A 89 1.43 90.67 -11.05
N ASP A 90 0.83 90.73 -12.24
CA ASP A 90 1.26 89.91 -13.39
C ASP A 90 2.66 90.29 -13.87
N THR A 91 3.02 91.58 -13.87
CA THR A 91 4.36 92.02 -14.24
C THR A 91 5.39 91.63 -13.18
N LEU A 92 5.06 91.77 -11.88
CA LEU A 92 5.93 91.33 -10.78
C LEU A 92 6.10 89.81 -10.74
N LYS A 93 5.02 89.05 -11.01
CA LYS A 93 5.06 87.59 -11.15
C LYS A 93 5.97 87.21 -12.29
N ASN A 94 5.79 87.79 -13.48
CA ASN A 94 6.64 87.50 -14.64
C ASN A 94 8.11 87.85 -14.39
N VAL A 95 8.42 88.98 -13.75
CA VAL A 95 9.80 89.35 -13.37
C VAL A 95 10.38 88.39 -12.34
N THR A 96 9.58 87.95 -11.37
CA THR A 96 9.99 86.96 -10.36
C THR A 96 10.24 85.59 -11.00
N THR A 97 9.37 85.16 -11.92
CA THR A 97 9.54 83.91 -12.68
C THR A 97 10.80 83.97 -13.55
N VAL A 98 11.06 85.10 -14.22
CA VAL A 98 12.29 85.29 -15.02
C VAL A 98 13.55 85.27 -14.14
N TYR A 99 13.49 85.87 -12.95
CA TYR A 99 14.62 85.81 -12.01
C TYR A 99 14.85 84.39 -11.47
N GLN A 100 13.77 83.64 -11.19
CA GLN A 100 13.83 82.24 -10.79
C GLN A 100 14.42 81.35 -11.88
N THR A 101 13.98 81.49 -13.13
CA THR A 101 14.53 80.73 -14.26
C THR A 101 15.99 81.11 -14.53
N MET A 102 16.36 82.39 -14.42
CA MET A 102 17.75 82.82 -14.55
C MET A 102 18.65 82.23 -13.46
N MET A 103 18.18 82.19 -12.21
CA MET A 103 18.91 81.58 -11.10
C MET A 103 19.06 80.06 -11.26
N GLN A 104 18.01 79.37 -11.72
CA GLN A 104 18.06 77.95 -12.02
C GLN A 104 19.06 77.63 -13.14
N VAL A 105 19.09 78.41 -14.22
CA VAL A 105 20.05 78.23 -15.31
C VAL A 105 21.48 78.48 -14.84
N GLN A 106 21.71 79.47 -13.99
CA GLN A 106 23.03 79.74 -13.40
C GLN A 106 23.51 78.59 -12.49
N ASN A 107 22.61 78.06 -11.66
CA ASN A 107 22.89 76.91 -10.80
C ASN A 107 23.16 75.66 -11.64
N LEU A 108 22.32 75.39 -12.65
CA LEU A 108 22.50 74.28 -13.58
C LEU A 108 23.83 74.34 -14.31
N TYR A 109 24.25 75.53 -14.76
CA TYR A 109 25.56 75.71 -15.37
C TYR A 109 26.71 75.39 -14.41
N THR A 110 26.62 75.90 -13.18
CA THR A 110 27.63 75.67 -12.14
C THR A 110 27.69 74.20 -11.74
N ASP A 111 26.55 73.54 -11.63
CA ASP A 111 26.43 72.14 -11.27
C ASP A 111 26.93 71.24 -12.40
N ILE A 112 26.62 71.51 -13.68
CA ILE A 112 27.19 70.76 -14.82
C ILE A 112 28.72 70.89 -14.86
N ALA A 113 29.25 72.09 -14.59
CA ALA A 113 30.69 72.32 -14.58
C ALA A 113 31.40 71.52 -13.47
N ASN A 114 30.78 71.43 -12.29
CA ASN A 114 31.33 70.71 -11.13
C ASN A 114 30.96 69.22 -11.10
N PHE A 115 30.01 68.79 -11.94
CA PHE A 115 29.42 67.45 -11.92
C PHE A 115 30.45 66.33 -12.12
N ARG A 116 31.45 66.55 -12.98
CA ARG A 116 32.46 65.53 -13.26
C ARG A 116 33.37 65.27 -12.05
N GLN A 117 33.79 66.32 -11.35
CA GLN A 117 34.60 66.20 -10.13
C GLN A 117 33.79 65.55 -9.00
N TYR A 118 32.51 65.89 -8.91
CA TYR A 118 31.58 65.28 -7.97
C TYR A 118 31.40 63.77 -8.22
N ILE A 119 31.26 63.36 -9.49
CA ILE A 119 31.18 61.94 -9.88
C ILE A 119 32.45 61.17 -9.53
N GLU A 120 33.62 61.72 -9.83
CA GLU A 120 34.90 61.08 -9.51
C GLU A 120 35.10 60.93 -8.00
N HIS A 121 34.71 61.93 -7.21
CA HIS A 121 34.76 61.86 -5.75
C HIS A 121 33.82 60.79 -5.17
N ILE A 122 32.59 60.69 -5.68
CA ILE A 122 31.63 59.67 -5.22
C ILE A 122 32.10 58.26 -5.61
N ASN A 123 32.61 58.07 -6.83
CA ASN A 123 33.14 56.77 -7.24
C ASN A 123 34.31 56.36 -6.33
N SER A 124 35.20 57.28 -5.95
CA SER A 124 36.27 56.98 -4.99
C SER A 124 35.75 56.58 -3.61
N MET A 125 34.65 57.20 -3.13
CA MET A 125 34.01 56.82 -1.87
C MET A 125 33.32 55.45 -1.95
N ILE A 126 32.68 55.15 -3.08
CA ILE A 126 32.02 53.84 -3.32
C ILE A 126 33.07 52.73 -3.38
N THR A 127 34.16 52.91 -4.12
CA THR A 127 35.22 51.89 -4.22
C THR A 127 35.91 51.66 -2.88
N ALA A 128 36.18 52.71 -2.10
CA ALA A 128 36.78 52.57 -0.77
C ALA A 128 35.87 51.81 0.21
N GLU A 129 34.55 52.07 0.20
CA GLU A 129 33.62 51.31 1.05
C GLU A 129 33.38 49.90 0.52
N PHE A 130 33.43 49.68 -0.80
CA PHE A 130 33.33 48.34 -1.39
C PHE A 130 34.49 47.43 -0.95
N ASP A 131 35.72 47.96 -0.99
CA ASP A 131 36.91 47.21 -0.59
C ASP A 131 36.92 46.91 0.93
N GLU A 132 36.40 47.82 1.76
CA GLU A 132 36.31 47.60 3.21
C GLU A 132 35.20 46.59 3.58
N VAL A 133 34.05 46.63 2.90
CA VAL A 133 32.94 45.67 3.10
C VAL A 133 33.35 44.26 2.66
N ALA A 134 34.12 44.14 1.58
CA ALA A 134 34.60 42.84 1.09
C ALA A 134 35.65 42.20 2.02
N ASN A 135 36.38 42.99 2.80
CA ASN A 135 37.47 42.51 3.66
C ASN A 135 37.11 42.38 5.14
N ASN A 136 36.14 43.16 5.66
CA ASN A 136 35.74 43.15 7.08
C ASN A 136 34.22 43.17 7.25
N ILE A 137 33.67 42.01 7.62
CA ILE A 137 32.24 41.77 7.91
C ILE A 137 31.76 42.55 9.17
N GLU A 138 32.70 42.94 10.04
CA GLU A 138 32.45 43.68 11.28
C GLU A 138 32.28 45.21 11.07
N TYR A 139 32.49 45.72 9.85
CA TYR A 139 32.49 47.17 9.62
C TYR A 139 31.06 47.76 9.61
N PRO A 140 30.74 48.76 10.45
CA PRO A 140 29.38 49.28 10.60
C PRO A 140 28.93 50.23 9.47
N LEU A 141 29.64 50.33 8.33
CA LEU A 141 29.26 51.15 7.17
C LEU A 141 29.00 52.62 7.52
N THR A 142 30.05 53.38 7.83
CA THR A 142 29.91 54.77 8.29
C THR A 142 29.53 55.77 7.19
N ASN A 143 29.91 55.52 5.94
CA ASN A 143 29.67 56.47 4.85
C ASN A 143 28.47 56.13 3.97
N ILE A 144 27.75 55.03 4.22
CA ILE A 144 26.66 54.57 3.35
C ILE A 144 25.54 55.61 3.19
N PHE A 145 25.17 56.33 4.26
CA PHE A 145 24.16 57.38 4.18
C PHE A 145 24.61 58.57 3.33
N ARG A 146 25.90 58.92 3.40
CA ARG A 146 26.47 60.01 2.60
C ARG A 146 26.52 59.61 1.13
N ILE A 147 26.92 58.37 0.85
CA ILE A 147 26.91 57.81 -0.51
C ILE A 147 25.48 57.79 -1.04
N HIS A 148 24.51 57.27 -0.30
CA HIS A 148 23.12 57.22 -0.72
C HIS A 148 22.54 58.61 -1.01
N PHE A 149 22.79 59.60 -0.16
CA PHE A 149 22.36 60.98 -0.37
C PHE A 149 22.97 61.55 -1.66
N ASN A 150 24.28 61.41 -1.83
CA ASN A 150 25.01 61.95 -2.98
C ASN A 150 24.62 61.27 -4.30
N VAL A 151 24.46 59.94 -4.29
CA VAL A 151 23.97 59.16 -5.43
C VAL A 151 22.53 59.55 -5.76
N THR A 152 21.68 59.78 -4.76
CA THR A 152 20.30 60.24 -4.97
C THR A 152 20.26 61.63 -5.62
N GLN A 153 21.11 62.56 -5.18
CA GLN A 153 21.22 63.89 -5.79
C GLN A 153 21.70 63.81 -7.25
N ALA A 154 22.72 63.00 -7.52
CA ALA A 154 23.22 62.79 -8.88
C ALA A 154 22.16 62.16 -9.80
N ARG A 155 21.35 61.22 -9.27
CA ARG A 155 20.23 60.61 -10.01
C ARG A 155 19.09 61.61 -10.27
N ASN A 156 18.67 62.38 -9.27
CA ASN A 156 17.62 63.39 -9.43
C ASN A 156 17.99 64.44 -10.49
N PHE A 157 19.27 64.84 -10.50
CA PHE A 157 19.81 65.74 -11.51
C PHE A 157 19.81 65.12 -12.91
N SER A 158 20.19 63.84 -13.03
CA SER A 158 20.12 63.10 -14.29
C SER A 158 18.69 62.99 -14.82
N ASP A 159 17.74 62.61 -13.96
CA ASP A 159 16.32 62.47 -14.32
C ASP A 159 15.73 63.82 -14.77
N TYR A 160 16.10 64.91 -14.10
CA TYR A 160 15.70 66.27 -14.47
C TYR A 160 16.22 66.65 -15.86
N LEU A 161 17.51 66.41 -16.13
CA LEU A 161 18.10 66.66 -17.44
C LEU A 161 17.48 65.78 -18.54
N GLU A 162 17.16 64.52 -18.25
CA GLU A 162 16.50 63.63 -19.21
C GLU A 162 15.08 64.10 -19.55
N THR A 163 14.25 64.47 -18.56
CA THR A 163 12.90 64.98 -18.84
C THR A 163 12.94 66.30 -19.60
N GLN A 164 13.84 67.22 -19.23
CA GLN A 164 13.99 68.49 -19.95
C GLN A 164 14.55 68.31 -21.36
N SER A 165 15.40 67.30 -21.57
CA SER A 165 15.95 67.01 -22.89
C SER A 165 14.90 66.56 -23.90
N GLN A 166 13.78 65.96 -23.45
CA GLN A 166 12.69 65.50 -24.33
C GLN A 166 11.98 66.66 -25.03
N GLU A 167 12.03 67.88 -24.49
CA GLU A 167 11.47 69.10 -25.10
C GLU A 167 12.46 69.81 -26.04
N LEU A 168 13.73 69.40 -26.05
CA LEU A 168 14.84 70.05 -26.76
C LEU A 168 15.25 69.26 -28.02
N SER A 169 15.97 69.94 -28.92
CA SER A 169 16.46 69.39 -30.20
C SER A 169 17.39 68.16 -30.03
N ASP A 170 17.33 67.23 -31.00
CA ASP A 170 18.08 65.96 -31.05
C ASP A 170 19.60 66.10 -30.79
N ASP A 171 20.23 67.19 -31.24
CA ASP A 171 21.66 67.43 -31.02
C ASP A 171 21.98 67.68 -29.53
N THR A 172 21.11 68.40 -28.82
CA THR A 172 21.24 68.69 -27.38
C THR A 172 20.95 67.42 -26.55
N GLN A 173 20.02 66.57 -26.99
CA GLN A 173 19.76 65.27 -26.38
C GLN A 173 20.98 64.36 -26.43
N SER A 174 21.74 64.36 -27.53
CA SER A 174 22.98 63.59 -27.67
C SER A 174 24.07 64.04 -26.69
N ILE A 175 24.16 65.35 -26.42
CA ILE A 175 25.12 65.91 -25.46
C ILE A 175 24.72 65.56 -24.02
N ILE A 176 23.44 65.70 -23.68
CA ILE A 176 22.91 65.35 -22.35
C ILE A 176 23.13 63.85 -22.07
N ASN A 177 22.87 62.98 -23.05
CA ASN A 177 23.14 61.55 -22.93
C ASN A 177 24.62 61.23 -22.63
N LYS A 178 25.57 61.99 -23.18
CA LYS A 178 27.01 61.84 -22.86
C LYS A 178 27.34 62.27 -21.44
N ILE A 179 26.67 63.30 -20.90
CA ILE A 179 26.84 63.77 -19.51
C ILE A 179 26.20 62.79 -18.51
N VAL A 180 25.10 62.15 -18.90
CA VAL A 180 24.35 61.20 -18.06
C VAL A 180 25.01 59.80 -18.02
N THR A 181 25.71 59.39 -19.09
CA THR A 181 26.32 58.05 -19.17
C THR A 181 27.25 57.70 -17.99
N PRO A 182 28.15 58.59 -17.51
CA PRO A 182 28.96 58.36 -16.31
C PRO A 182 28.15 58.18 -15.02
N VAL A 183 27.00 58.86 -14.89
CA VAL A 183 26.10 58.71 -13.73
C VAL A 183 25.53 57.31 -13.70
N ARG A 184 25.08 56.77 -14.83
CA ARG A 184 24.58 55.39 -14.92
C ARG A 184 25.63 54.35 -14.50
N LYS A 185 26.92 54.61 -14.74
CA LYS A 185 28.02 53.75 -14.26
C LYS A 185 28.19 53.82 -12.75
N MET A 186 28.13 55.01 -12.16
CA MET A 186 28.14 55.18 -10.69
C MET A 186 26.95 54.49 -10.04
N VAL A 187 25.76 54.62 -10.64
CA VAL A 187 24.54 53.94 -10.16
C VAL A 187 24.73 52.43 -10.09
N ARG A 188 25.30 51.82 -11.13
CA ARG A 188 25.63 50.39 -11.12
C ARG A 188 26.63 50.03 -10.03
N ALA A 189 27.70 50.81 -9.87
CA ALA A 189 28.69 50.56 -8.81
C ALA A 189 28.08 50.65 -7.40
N PHE A 190 27.10 51.54 -7.19
CA PHE A 190 26.35 51.60 -5.93
C PHE A 190 25.39 50.42 -5.76
N ASP A 191 24.72 49.99 -6.84
CA ASP A 191 23.82 48.84 -6.80
C ASP A 191 24.62 47.52 -6.59
N ASP A 192 25.86 47.43 -7.09
CA ASP A 192 26.80 46.34 -6.83
C ASP A 192 27.24 46.32 -5.36
N LEU A 193 27.52 47.49 -4.77
CA LEU A 193 27.80 47.61 -3.33
C LEU A 193 26.59 47.20 -2.49
N LEU A 194 25.37 47.59 -2.88
CA LEU A 194 24.16 47.13 -2.21
C LEU A 194 23.95 45.61 -2.36
N LYS A 195 24.34 45.01 -3.48
CA LYS A 195 24.28 43.56 -3.69
C LYS A 195 25.17 42.84 -2.69
N GLU A 196 26.43 43.23 -2.57
CA GLU A 196 27.37 42.62 -1.63
C GLU A 196 26.91 42.77 -0.17
N ILE A 197 26.38 43.95 0.18
CA ILE A 197 25.77 44.18 1.49
C ILE A 197 24.63 43.20 1.73
N VAL A 198 23.71 43.03 0.77
CA VAL A 198 22.55 42.13 0.91
C VAL A 198 22.95 40.68 1.06
N ILE A 199 23.97 40.21 0.31
CA ILE A 199 24.51 38.86 0.45
C ILE A 199 25.11 38.68 1.85
N SER A 200 25.83 39.69 2.34
CA SER A 200 26.50 39.66 3.64
C SER A 200 25.54 39.82 4.83
N ILE A 201 24.25 40.12 4.64
CA ILE A 201 23.30 40.32 5.76
C ILE A 201 23.19 39.07 6.63
N THR A 202 23.10 37.88 6.03
CA THR A 202 22.90 36.64 6.81
C THR A 202 24.12 36.33 7.67
N GLU A 203 25.33 36.56 7.15
CA GLU A 203 26.59 36.38 7.88
C GLU A 203 26.81 37.49 8.92
N ALA A 204 26.56 38.76 8.56
CA ALA A 204 26.71 39.90 9.46
C ALA A 204 25.76 39.85 10.66
N VAL A 205 24.55 39.28 10.50
CA VAL A 205 23.62 39.08 11.63
C VAL A 205 24.08 37.91 12.51
N LYS A 206 24.73 36.87 11.95
CA LYS A 206 25.28 35.75 12.72
C LYS A 206 26.42 36.22 13.64
N ASP A 207 27.21 37.18 13.18
CA ASP A 207 28.30 37.81 13.95
C ASP A 207 27.85 38.99 14.84
N GLY A 208 26.56 39.34 14.83
CA GLY A 208 25.98 40.35 15.73
C GLY A 208 26.08 41.81 15.28
N ASN A 209 26.37 42.08 14.01
CA ASN A 209 26.43 43.44 13.45
C ASN A 209 25.02 43.96 13.10
N GLU A 210 24.23 44.28 14.12
CA GLU A 210 22.86 44.83 13.97
C GLU A 210 22.84 46.24 13.35
N GLU A 211 23.93 47.00 13.48
CA GLU A 211 24.02 48.37 12.96
C GLU A 211 24.00 48.43 11.44
N MET A 212 24.72 47.53 10.76
CA MET A 212 24.75 47.44 9.30
C MET A 212 23.36 47.20 8.73
N VAL A 213 22.61 46.26 9.33
CA VAL A 213 21.25 45.92 8.91
C VAL A 213 20.30 47.10 9.15
N HIS A 214 20.34 47.72 10.33
CA HIS A 214 19.48 48.88 10.60
C HIS A 214 19.75 50.04 9.63
N ARG A 215 21.01 50.30 9.25
CA ARG A 215 21.34 51.35 8.27
C ARG A 215 20.81 51.04 6.87
N LEU A 216 20.90 49.79 6.43
CA LEU A 216 20.31 49.37 5.15
C LEU A 216 18.78 49.47 5.18
N VAL A 217 18.14 48.98 6.24
CA VAL A 217 16.67 49.04 6.41
C VAL A 217 16.19 50.48 6.34
N ARG A 218 16.89 51.41 7.00
CA ARG A 218 16.58 52.85 6.95
C ARG A 218 16.67 53.43 5.55
N ILE A 219 17.67 53.02 4.76
CA ILE A 219 17.81 53.46 3.36
C ILE A 219 16.63 52.97 2.51
N ILE A 220 16.29 51.69 2.63
CA ILE A 220 15.20 51.10 1.85
C ILE A 220 13.85 51.67 2.29
N GLU A 221 13.63 51.88 3.59
CA GLU A 221 12.42 52.53 4.11
C GLU A 221 12.27 53.94 3.55
N PHE A 222 13.35 54.74 3.57
CA PHE A 222 13.37 56.06 2.98
C PHE A 222 12.98 56.03 1.50
N GLU A 223 13.59 55.14 0.70
CA GLU A 223 13.27 55.02 -0.72
C GLU A 223 11.83 54.54 -0.97
N ILE A 224 11.30 53.62 -0.16
CA ILE A 224 9.88 53.19 -0.24
C ILE A 224 8.94 54.37 0.03
N THR A 225 9.23 55.20 1.04
CA THR A 225 8.38 56.35 1.35
C THR A 225 8.39 57.39 0.23
N GLU A 226 9.54 57.61 -0.41
CA GLU A 226 9.64 58.53 -1.56
C GLU A 226 8.99 57.97 -2.82
N ASP A 227 9.15 56.68 -3.12
CA ASP A 227 8.44 56.00 -4.21
C ASP A 227 6.92 56.06 -4.00
N ALA A 228 6.44 55.85 -2.76
CA ALA A 228 5.02 55.97 -2.41
C ALA A 228 4.50 57.40 -2.59
N LYS A 229 5.26 58.42 -2.17
CA LYS A 229 4.92 59.83 -2.39
C LYS A 229 4.80 60.14 -3.88
N MET A 230 5.69 59.62 -4.72
CA MET A 230 5.63 59.82 -6.16
C MET A 230 4.42 59.13 -6.79
N LEU A 231 4.17 57.85 -6.45
CA LEU A 231 2.99 57.12 -6.92
C LEU A 231 1.69 57.84 -6.56
N LEU A 232 1.63 58.45 -5.37
CA LEU A 232 0.52 59.30 -4.96
C LEU A 232 0.45 60.60 -5.78
N LYS A 233 1.58 61.30 -5.99
CA LYS A 233 1.63 62.51 -6.83
C LYS A 233 1.17 62.24 -8.27
N GLN A 234 1.55 61.10 -8.84
CA GLN A 234 1.10 60.67 -10.18
C GLN A 234 -0.39 60.36 -10.19
N LYS A 235 -0.90 59.59 -9.20
CA LYS A 235 -2.33 59.23 -9.11
C LYS A 235 -3.25 60.42 -8.83
N VAL A 236 -2.77 61.43 -8.11
CA VAL A 236 -3.53 62.66 -7.79
C VAL A 236 -3.58 63.63 -8.97
N GLY A 237 -2.81 63.39 -10.05
CA GLY A 237 -2.86 64.21 -11.26
C GLY A 237 -2.24 65.60 -11.10
N MET A 238 -1.39 65.80 -10.09
CA MET A 238 -0.61 67.05 -9.91
C MET A 238 0.52 67.22 -10.93
N VAL A 239 0.75 66.22 -11.80
CA VAL A 239 1.68 66.31 -12.94
C VAL A 239 0.93 66.86 -14.14
N THR A 240 0.50 68.12 -14.07
CA THR A 240 0.17 68.93 -15.25
C THR A 240 1.41 69.73 -15.61
N GLY A 241 1.85 69.63 -16.88
CA GLY A 241 3.17 70.06 -17.37
C GLY A 241 3.60 71.50 -17.04
N ASP A 242 2.66 72.40 -16.76
CA ASP A 242 2.97 73.82 -16.53
C ASP A 242 3.58 74.13 -15.15
N SER A 243 3.53 73.20 -14.19
CA SER A 243 4.06 73.42 -12.83
C SER A 243 5.54 73.02 -12.66
N ASN A 244 6.15 72.38 -13.65
CA ASN A 244 7.51 71.85 -13.58
C ASN A 244 8.62 72.90 -13.76
N ILE A 245 8.29 74.09 -14.28
CA ILE A 245 9.29 75.14 -14.58
C ILE A 245 9.92 75.71 -13.30
N ASN A 246 9.25 75.58 -12.14
CA ASN A 246 9.68 76.19 -10.88
C ASN A 246 10.03 75.19 -9.75
N SER A 247 10.19 73.90 -10.06
CA SER A 247 10.56 72.90 -9.04
C SER A 247 12.08 72.79 -8.88
N ASP A 248 12.57 72.79 -7.64
CA ASP A 248 13.97 72.53 -7.30
C ASP A 248 14.39 71.13 -7.80
N TYR A 249 15.45 71.07 -8.60
CA TYR A 249 15.99 69.82 -9.19
C TYR A 249 16.48 68.82 -8.12
N ALA A 250 16.74 69.25 -6.88
CA ALA A 250 17.12 68.37 -5.77
C ALA A 250 15.99 67.41 -5.32
N ILE A 251 14.72 67.73 -5.62
CA ILE A 251 13.53 66.96 -5.21
C ILE A 251 12.90 66.23 -6.40
N TYR A 252 13.43 66.45 -7.61
CA TYR A 252 12.86 65.92 -8.83
C TYR A 252 13.14 64.41 -8.97
N ARG A 253 12.08 63.63 -9.15
CA ARG A 253 12.15 62.19 -9.47
C ARG A 253 11.18 61.89 -10.61
N ALA A 254 11.68 61.29 -11.69
CA ALA A 254 10.88 60.95 -12.86
C ALA A 254 10.26 59.54 -12.79
N GLN A 255 10.94 58.58 -12.16
CA GLN A 255 10.52 57.17 -12.13
C GLN A 255 10.65 56.52 -10.73
N PRO A 256 9.81 55.50 -10.41
CA PRO A 256 9.91 54.73 -9.18
C PRO A 256 11.08 53.74 -9.24
N ARG A 257 11.89 53.68 -8.19
CA ARG A 257 13.18 52.96 -8.17
C ARG A 257 13.06 51.51 -7.72
N HIS A 258 11.98 51.13 -7.02
CA HIS A 258 11.64 49.74 -6.67
C HIS A 258 12.72 48.98 -5.85
N TYR A 259 13.46 49.68 -4.99
CA TYR A 259 14.49 49.08 -4.12
C TYR A 259 14.01 47.91 -3.26
N LYS A 260 12.72 47.89 -2.89
CA LYS A 260 12.11 46.76 -2.18
C LYS A 260 12.14 45.46 -2.98
N LYS A 261 11.84 45.50 -4.28
CA LYS A 261 11.87 44.30 -5.14
C LYS A 261 13.29 43.82 -5.34
N PHE A 262 14.20 44.76 -5.61
CA PHE A 262 15.64 44.47 -5.71
C PHE A 262 16.18 43.77 -4.47
N PHE A 263 15.79 44.22 -3.27
CA PHE A 263 16.18 43.58 -2.02
C PHE A 263 15.70 42.13 -1.93
N PHE A 264 14.41 41.86 -2.22
CA PHE A 264 13.87 40.50 -2.17
C PHE A 264 14.48 39.57 -3.22
N ASP A 265 14.68 40.05 -4.45
CA ASP A 265 15.29 39.26 -5.53
C ASP A 265 16.74 38.88 -5.18
N LYS A 266 17.51 39.81 -4.57
CA LYS A 266 18.90 39.57 -4.16
C LYS A 266 19.02 38.72 -2.91
N LEU A 267 18.06 38.83 -1.99
CA LEU A 267 17.98 37.93 -0.85
C LEU A 267 17.65 36.50 -1.31
N GLU A 268 16.75 36.32 -2.28
CA GLU A 268 16.49 35.00 -2.88
C GLU A 268 17.73 34.41 -3.57
N GLU A 269 18.52 35.24 -4.28
CA GLU A 269 19.81 34.83 -4.88
C GLU A 269 20.81 34.35 -3.81
N SER A 270 20.91 35.05 -2.67
CA SER A 270 21.78 34.64 -1.54
C SER A 270 21.36 33.30 -0.93
N LEU A 271 20.05 33.13 -0.66
CA LEU A 271 19.52 31.86 -0.14
C LEU A 271 19.67 30.72 -1.16
N ALA A 272 19.61 31.03 -2.46
CA ALA A 272 19.85 30.06 -3.52
C ALA A 272 21.31 29.62 -3.54
N ASP A 273 22.25 30.55 -3.38
CA ASP A 273 23.67 30.26 -3.40
C ASP A 273 24.10 29.45 -2.18
N THR A 274 23.57 29.72 -0.99
CA THR A 274 23.82 28.88 0.20
C THR A 274 23.25 27.47 0.01
N PHE A 275 22.01 27.35 -0.46
CA PHE A 275 21.39 26.06 -0.73
C PHE A 275 22.14 25.26 -1.82
N ASN A 276 22.51 25.92 -2.93
CA ASN A 276 23.25 25.28 -4.01
C ASN A 276 24.65 24.85 -3.56
N LYS A 277 25.36 25.63 -2.74
CA LYS A 277 26.66 25.21 -2.16
C LYS A 277 26.51 23.96 -1.28
N CYS A 278 25.42 23.85 -0.52
CA CYS A 278 25.11 22.65 0.24
C CYS A 278 24.80 21.46 -0.69
N VAL A 279 23.98 21.65 -1.72
CA VAL A 279 23.67 20.60 -2.71
C VAL A 279 24.92 20.16 -3.48
N ASP A 280 25.81 21.11 -3.83
CA ASP A 280 27.05 20.85 -4.55
C ASP A 280 28.06 20.07 -3.69
N HIS A 281 28.04 20.26 -2.37
CA HIS A 281 28.86 19.50 -1.44
C HIS A 281 28.47 18.02 -1.37
N PHE A 282 27.19 17.70 -1.62
CA PHE A 282 26.64 16.35 -1.52
C PHE A 282 26.30 15.73 -2.90
N GLN A 283 26.96 16.16 -3.99
CA GLN A 283 26.71 15.64 -5.35
C GLN A 283 26.86 14.11 -5.50
N GLU A 284 27.67 13.47 -4.66
CA GLU A 284 27.86 12.01 -4.69
C GLU A 284 26.71 11.22 -4.02
N ASP A 285 25.97 11.83 -3.09
CA ASP A 285 24.82 11.22 -2.44
C ASP A 285 23.71 12.26 -2.17
N PRO A 286 22.76 12.42 -3.11
CA PRO A 286 21.65 13.37 -2.99
C PRO A 286 20.79 13.16 -1.74
N MET A 287 20.84 11.97 -1.14
CA MET A 287 20.03 11.58 0.00
C MET A 287 20.62 12.05 1.35
N SER A 288 21.95 12.14 1.46
CA SER A 288 22.67 12.72 2.60
C SER A 288 22.39 14.20 2.82
N VAL A 289 21.81 14.88 1.83
CA VAL A 289 21.30 16.26 1.98
C VAL A 289 20.21 16.30 3.04
N TYR A 290 19.31 15.29 3.09
CA TYR A 290 18.17 15.23 4.01
C TYR A 290 18.58 15.03 5.47
N ASP A 291 19.63 14.25 5.72
CA ASP A 291 20.15 14.02 7.08
C ASP A 291 20.87 15.26 7.65
N ASN A 292 21.33 16.15 6.77
CA ASN A 292 22.01 17.38 7.18
C ASN A 292 21.08 18.60 7.18
N ILE A 293 19.78 18.49 6.87
CA ILE A 293 18.88 19.67 6.84
C ILE A 293 18.64 20.28 8.23
N GLU A 294 19.15 19.68 9.32
CA GLU A 294 19.21 20.32 10.64
C GLU A 294 19.83 21.73 10.58
N TRP A 295 20.81 21.98 9.69
CA TRP A 295 21.37 23.33 9.52
C TRP A 295 20.33 24.34 9.00
N LEU A 296 19.39 23.89 8.17
CA LEU A 296 18.30 24.73 7.66
C LEU A 296 17.29 25.00 8.76
N GLU A 297 16.99 24.00 9.59
CA GLU A 297 16.13 24.17 10.77
C GLU A 297 16.71 25.22 11.73
N ASP A 298 18.02 25.16 12.01
CA ASP A 298 18.73 26.15 12.81
C ASP A 298 18.75 27.53 12.15
N GLU A 299 18.91 27.61 10.82
CA GLU A 299 18.87 28.87 10.10
C GLU A 299 17.47 29.50 10.08
N LEU A 300 16.42 28.69 9.97
CA LEU A 300 15.03 29.14 10.06
C LEU A 300 14.69 29.64 11.47
N ILE A 301 15.15 28.95 12.51
CA ILE A 301 15.05 29.42 13.91
C ILE A 301 15.77 30.76 14.08
N PHE A 302 16.95 30.90 13.50
CA PHE A 302 17.74 32.12 13.56
C PHE A 302 17.05 33.29 12.83
N VAL A 303 16.47 33.06 11.65
CA VAL A 303 15.72 34.06 10.89
C VAL A 303 14.49 34.53 11.68
N GLU A 304 13.76 33.63 12.31
CA GLU A 304 12.59 34.03 13.11
C GLU A 304 13.00 34.77 14.38
N ARG A 305 14.04 34.34 15.11
CA ARG A 305 14.41 34.94 16.40
C ARG A 305 15.18 36.25 16.25
N SER A 306 16.16 36.30 15.36
CA SER A 306 17.10 37.42 15.23
C SER A 306 16.73 38.34 14.07
N LEU A 307 16.39 37.78 12.90
CA LEU A 307 16.14 38.58 11.71
C LEU A 307 14.77 39.29 11.78
N SER A 308 13.73 38.67 12.33
CA SER A 308 12.40 39.31 12.43
C SER A 308 12.40 40.59 13.30
N GLN A 309 13.27 40.68 14.31
CA GLN A 309 13.36 41.82 15.22
C GLN A 309 14.03 43.05 14.58
N LEU A 310 14.86 42.83 13.56
CA LEU A 310 15.64 43.89 12.90
C LEU A 310 14.88 44.62 11.79
N PHE A 311 13.74 44.09 11.36
CA PHE A 311 12.95 44.65 10.27
C PHE A 311 11.54 45.06 10.72
N PRO A 312 10.91 46.05 10.05
CA PRO A 312 9.54 46.41 10.36
C PRO A 312 8.56 45.26 10.06
N ASP A 313 7.59 45.03 10.95
CA ASP A 313 6.53 44.00 10.81
C ASP A 313 5.81 44.03 9.45
N SER A 314 5.74 45.21 8.83
CA SER A 314 5.14 45.42 7.51
C SER A 314 5.81 44.66 6.36
N TRP A 315 7.04 44.16 6.53
CA TRP A 315 7.78 43.47 5.46
C TRP A 315 7.64 41.95 5.49
N LYS A 316 7.17 41.35 6.59
CA LYS A 316 6.94 39.90 6.73
C LYS A 316 8.07 39.04 6.14
N ILE A 317 9.31 39.35 6.51
CA ILE A 317 10.49 38.72 5.92
C ILE A 317 10.59 37.24 6.28
N SER A 318 10.13 36.87 7.48
CA SER A 318 9.96 35.46 7.87
C SER A 318 9.18 34.68 6.83
N ASP A 319 8.00 35.17 6.44
CA ASP A 319 7.10 34.50 5.50
C ASP A 319 7.73 34.37 4.10
N PHE A 320 8.51 35.37 3.69
CA PHE A 320 9.24 35.35 2.43
C PHE A 320 10.38 34.32 2.44
N VAL A 321 11.21 34.31 3.49
CA VAL A 321 12.32 33.36 3.63
C VAL A 321 11.80 31.91 3.71
N PHE A 322 10.74 31.67 4.49
CA PHE A 322 10.07 30.36 4.54
C PHE A 322 9.56 29.94 3.14
N SER A 323 8.96 30.87 2.38
CA SER A 323 8.47 30.57 1.04
C SER A 323 9.60 30.30 0.04
N ALA A 324 10.72 31.01 0.15
CA ALA A 324 11.89 30.81 -0.71
C ALA A 324 12.53 29.43 -0.47
N TYR A 325 12.80 29.09 0.78
CA TYR A 325 13.34 27.77 1.14
C TYR A 325 12.39 26.63 0.79
N TYR A 326 11.08 26.81 1.01
CA TYR A 326 10.07 25.86 0.56
C TYR A 326 10.14 25.60 -0.95
N ASN A 327 10.21 26.66 -1.77
CA ASN A 327 10.27 26.52 -3.22
C ASN A 327 11.56 25.81 -3.69
N MET A 328 12.68 26.02 -2.97
CA MET A 328 13.95 25.35 -3.27
C MET A 328 13.92 23.87 -2.91
N LEU A 329 13.46 23.53 -1.70
CA LEU A 329 13.25 22.14 -1.27
C LEU A 329 12.27 21.42 -2.18
N HIS A 330 11.18 22.09 -2.60
CA HIS A 330 10.22 21.53 -3.53
C HIS A 330 10.85 21.24 -4.91
N LYS A 331 11.62 22.18 -5.47
CA LYS A 331 12.34 21.96 -6.75
C LYS A 331 13.38 20.84 -6.64
N PHE A 332 14.08 20.74 -5.52
CA PHE A 332 15.05 19.66 -5.27
C PHE A 332 14.35 18.30 -5.17
N THR A 333 13.29 18.21 -4.37
CA THR A 333 12.49 16.99 -4.21
C THR A 333 11.85 16.57 -5.53
N MET A 334 11.37 17.51 -6.35
CA MET A 334 10.86 17.22 -7.70
C MET A 334 11.93 16.66 -8.65
N LYS A 335 13.16 17.19 -8.60
CA LYS A 335 14.28 16.64 -9.39
C LYS A 335 14.57 15.19 -8.98
N ILE A 336 14.50 14.89 -7.68
CA ILE A 336 14.70 13.53 -7.18
C ILE A 336 13.56 12.61 -7.61
N ILE A 337 12.29 13.01 -7.48
CA ILE A 337 11.14 12.20 -7.95
C ILE A 337 11.27 11.88 -9.45
N HIS A 338 11.63 12.85 -10.28
CA HIS A 338 11.84 12.64 -11.72
C HIS A 338 13.01 11.72 -12.06
N SER A 339 13.96 11.51 -11.13
CA SER A 339 15.07 10.57 -11.30
C SER A 339 14.71 9.11 -10.96
N SER A 340 13.47 8.83 -10.54
CA SER A 340 12.96 7.51 -10.15
C SER A 340 13.91 6.74 -9.21
N PRO A 341 14.13 7.23 -7.98
CA PRO A 341 15.07 6.63 -7.05
C PRO A 341 14.51 5.33 -6.46
N PRO A 342 15.37 4.49 -5.86
CA PRO A 342 14.95 3.26 -5.19
C PRO A 342 13.93 3.54 -4.08
N ALA A 343 13.12 2.53 -3.79
CA ALA A 343 12.00 2.61 -2.86
C ALA A 343 12.41 3.17 -1.48
N GLU A 344 13.59 2.78 -0.97
CA GLU A 344 14.15 3.26 0.28
C GLU A 344 14.30 4.79 0.32
N ASP A 345 14.74 5.41 -0.78
CA ASP A 345 14.95 6.85 -0.88
C ASP A 345 13.62 7.61 -0.93
N LEU A 346 12.62 7.07 -1.64
CA LEU A 346 11.25 7.63 -1.63
C LEU A 346 10.65 7.63 -0.23
N MET A 347 10.92 6.58 0.55
CA MET A 347 10.46 6.49 1.94
C MET A 347 11.12 7.53 2.83
N ARG A 348 12.44 7.70 2.73
CA ARG A 348 13.17 8.70 3.52
C ARG A 348 12.70 10.12 3.21
N ILE A 349 12.37 10.43 1.96
CA ILE A 349 11.78 11.72 1.57
C ILE A 349 10.41 11.94 2.21
N LEU A 350 9.56 10.90 2.24
CA LEU A 350 8.24 10.97 2.89
C LEU A 350 8.36 11.12 4.41
N MET A 351 9.28 10.41 5.04
CA MET A 351 9.59 10.57 6.47
C MET A 351 10.06 11.99 6.77
N TYR A 352 10.94 12.55 5.93
CA TYR A 352 11.42 13.92 6.09
C TYR A 352 10.29 14.95 5.94
N ASP A 353 9.37 14.79 4.99
CA ASP A 353 8.23 15.70 4.88
C ASP A 353 7.33 15.65 6.13
N SER A 354 7.16 14.48 6.75
CA SER A 354 6.46 14.37 8.04
C SER A 354 7.22 15.08 9.17
N HIS A 355 8.56 14.95 9.21
CA HIS A 355 9.43 15.62 10.18
C HIS A 355 9.35 17.15 10.00
N TYR A 356 9.53 17.64 8.77
CA TYR A 356 9.47 19.06 8.44
C TYR A 356 8.10 19.68 8.81
N ASN A 357 7.00 18.99 8.53
CA ASN A 357 5.67 19.46 8.94
C ASN A 357 5.55 19.55 10.47
N SER A 358 6.10 18.58 11.21
CA SER A 358 6.11 18.61 12.68
C SER A 358 6.99 19.74 13.23
N PHE A 359 8.13 20.00 12.59
CA PHE A 359 9.06 21.08 12.95
C PHE A 359 8.41 22.45 12.73
N ILE A 360 7.81 22.69 11.57
CA ILE A 360 7.10 23.95 11.25
C ILE A 360 5.94 24.20 12.23
N VAL A 361 5.21 23.16 12.62
CA VAL A 361 4.13 23.25 13.63
C VAL A 361 4.69 23.62 15.01
N SER A 362 5.87 23.11 15.36
CA SER A 362 6.54 23.44 16.63
C SER A 362 7.09 24.88 16.66
N LEU A 363 7.48 25.41 15.51
CA LEU A 363 8.12 26.72 15.37
C LEU A 363 7.09 27.88 15.35
N LEU A 364 6.05 27.78 14.52
CA LEU A 364 5.10 28.89 14.28
C LEU A 364 3.95 29.02 15.30
N GLY A 365 3.71 27.99 16.11
CA GLY A 365 2.58 27.93 17.03
C GLY A 365 1.20 27.83 16.34
N PRO A 366 0.18 27.29 17.01
CA PRO A 366 -1.08 26.87 16.38
C PRO A 366 -1.96 28.00 15.79
N GLU A 367 -1.69 29.27 16.08
CA GLU A 367 -2.50 30.41 15.60
C GLU A 367 -2.05 31.00 14.25
N LYS A 368 -0.75 30.97 13.90
CA LYS A 368 -0.25 31.45 12.59
C LYS A 368 -0.32 30.39 11.48
N VAL A 369 -0.42 29.11 11.86
CA VAL A 369 -0.58 27.96 10.94
C VAL A 369 -1.89 28.02 10.12
N LYS A 370 -2.89 28.78 10.58
CA LYS A 370 -4.18 28.95 9.85
C LYS A 370 -4.16 30.06 8.79
N GLU A 371 -3.29 31.06 8.89
CA GLU A 371 -3.22 32.16 7.91
C GLU A 371 -2.13 31.95 6.86
N THR A 372 -1.00 31.36 7.22
CA THR A 372 0.07 30.98 6.29
C THR A 372 -0.21 29.55 5.83
N ALA A 373 -1.01 29.43 4.78
CA ALA A 373 -1.41 28.16 4.17
C ALA A 373 -0.21 27.19 4.09
N THR A 374 -0.28 26.13 4.88
CA THR A 374 0.64 25.00 4.90
C THR A 374 0.70 24.40 3.50
N LYS A 375 1.69 24.78 2.71
CA LYS A 375 2.06 24.00 1.54
C LYS A 375 2.93 22.86 2.06
N SER A 376 2.39 21.66 2.09
CA SER A 376 3.16 20.43 2.24
C SER A 376 4.25 20.38 1.15
N ILE A 377 5.48 19.93 1.44
CA ILE A 377 6.63 19.99 0.49
C ILE A 377 6.31 19.19 -0.77
N LEU A 378 5.61 18.06 -0.60
CA LEU A 378 4.83 17.45 -1.66
C LEU A 378 3.37 17.81 -1.39
N GLY A 379 2.69 18.50 -2.31
CA GLY A 379 1.23 18.64 -2.21
C GLY A 379 0.56 17.27 -2.02
N ASP A 380 -0.59 17.21 -1.34
CA ASP A 380 -1.22 15.93 -0.98
C ASP A 380 -1.46 15.01 -2.19
N GLU A 381 -1.72 15.56 -3.37
CA GLU A 381 -1.86 14.79 -4.63
C GLU A 381 -0.54 14.16 -5.11
N LEU A 382 0.59 14.86 -4.93
CA LEU A 382 1.92 14.34 -5.31
C LEU A 382 2.39 13.28 -4.32
N LYS A 383 2.00 13.39 -3.04
CA LYS A 383 2.23 12.32 -2.06
C LYS A 383 1.51 11.04 -2.45
N GLU A 384 0.25 11.12 -2.86
CA GLU A 384 -0.47 9.94 -3.33
C GLU A 384 0.16 9.33 -4.58
N SER A 385 0.62 10.16 -5.53
CA SER A 385 1.34 9.68 -6.72
C SER A 385 2.65 8.98 -6.35
N VAL A 386 3.46 9.56 -5.45
CA VAL A 386 4.73 8.97 -5.01
C VAL A 386 4.49 7.67 -4.23
N LEU A 387 3.44 7.60 -3.40
CA LEU A 387 3.05 6.37 -2.70
C LEU A 387 2.59 5.28 -3.68
N ASP A 388 1.89 5.65 -4.75
CA ASP A 388 1.47 4.71 -5.80
C ASP A 388 2.67 4.19 -6.60
N ASP A 389 3.61 5.08 -6.96
CA ASP A 389 4.84 4.69 -7.65
C ASP A 389 5.76 3.84 -6.76
N TYR A 390 5.88 4.18 -5.48
CA TYR A 390 6.57 3.36 -4.47
C TYR A 390 5.94 1.96 -4.37
N SER A 391 4.60 1.89 -4.28
CA SER A 391 3.87 0.62 -4.22
C SER A 391 4.12 -0.23 -5.47
N LYS A 392 4.09 0.38 -6.67
CA LYS A 392 4.39 -0.31 -7.94
C LYS A 392 5.81 -0.87 -7.99
N VAL A 393 6.81 -0.12 -7.51
CA VAL A 393 8.21 -0.58 -7.50
C VAL A 393 8.38 -1.78 -6.59
N ILE A 394 7.79 -1.77 -5.38
CA ILE A 394 7.83 -2.93 -4.48
C ILE A 394 7.12 -4.12 -5.14
N VAL A 395 5.94 -3.90 -5.70
CA VAL A 395 5.17 -4.96 -6.37
C VAL A 395 5.97 -5.57 -7.52
N SER A 396 6.66 -4.78 -8.33
CA SER A 396 7.51 -5.29 -9.42
C SER A 396 8.65 -6.15 -8.89
N LYS A 397 9.42 -5.64 -7.91
CA LYS A 397 10.51 -6.39 -7.30
C LYS A 397 10.00 -7.68 -6.67
N MET A 398 8.90 -7.63 -5.94
CA MET A 398 8.31 -8.80 -5.28
C MET A 398 7.92 -9.88 -6.29
N ASN A 399 7.37 -9.50 -7.45
CA ASN A 399 7.09 -10.44 -8.53
C ASN A 399 8.38 -11.03 -9.12
N GLU A 400 9.42 -10.22 -9.38
CA GLU A 400 10.71 -10.72 -9.88
C GLU A 400 11.35 -11.74 -8.92
N TRP A 401 11.34 -11.46 -7.62
CA TRP A 401 11.83 -12.38 -6.59
C TRP A 401 10.99 -13.65 -6.54
N ASN A 402 9.68 -13.55 -6.74
CA ASN A 402 8.78 -14.70 -6.76
C ASN A 402 9.07 -15.64 -7.93
N GLU A 403 9.32 -15.11 -9.13
CA GLU A 403 9.69 -15.90 -10.32
C GLU A 403 11.03 -16.63 -10.15
N VAL A 404 12.02 -15.95 -9.55
CA VAL A 404 13.31 -16.57 -9.22
C VAL A 404 13.13 -17.71 -8.22
N LEU A 405 12.34 -17.48 -7.17
CA LEU A 405 12.03 -18.50 -6.16
C LEU A 405 11.26 -19.69 -6.77
N MET A 406 10.27 -19.45 -7.63
CA MET A 406 9.57 -20.52 -8.34
C MET A 406 10.54 -21.40 -9.12
N THR A 407 11.40 -20.79 -9.94
CA THR A 407 12.35 -21.53 -10.77
C THR A 407 13.30 -22.37 -9.92
N GLN A 408 13.83 -21.80 -8.83
CA GLN A 408 14.69 -22.54 -7.89
C GLN A 408 13.95 -23.71 -7.25
N GLN A 409 12.73 -23.48 -6.78
CA GLN A 409 11.92 -24.50 -6.14
C GLN A 409 11.53 -25.66 -7.07
N GLU A 410 11.15 -25.35 -8.32
CA GLU A 410 10.90 -26.36 -9.35
C GLU A 410 12.14 -27.23 -9.58
N THR A 411 13.32 -26.62 -9.67
CA THR A 411 14.56 -27.38 -9.86
C THR A 411 14.89 -28.29 -8.66
N VAL A 412 14.67 -27.81 -7.44
CA VAL A 412 14.90 -28.61 -6.21
C VAL A 412 13.94 -29.78 -6.14
N PHE A 413 12.65 -29.55 -6.42
CA PHE A 413 11.62 -30.60 -6.32
C PHE A 413 11.77 -31.68 -7.41
N VAL A 414 12.17 -31.30 -8.63
CA VAL A 414 12.41 -32.26 -9.73
C VAL A 414 13.72 -33.01 -9.53
N ASN A 415 14.78 -32.33 -9.07
CA ASN A 415 16.09 -32.95 -8.96
C ASN A 415 16.28 -33.83 -7.73
N ARG A 416 15.67 -33.53 -6.58
CA ARG A 416 15.73 -34.38 -5.36
C ARG A 416 17.14 -34.89 -5.02
N ASP A 417 18.17 -34.06 -5.22
CA ASP A 417 19.57 -34.49 -5.07
C ASP A 417 19.95 -34.62 -3.58
N GLU A 418 19.25 -33.91 -2.68
CA GLU A 418 19.40 -33.95 -1.22
C GLU A 418 18.06 -34.33 -0.56
N SER A 419 18.09 -34.87 0.66
CA SER A 419 16.86 -35.13 1.43
C SER A 419 16.22 -33.82 1.89
N PRO A 420 14.88 -33.77 2.09
CA PRO A 420 14.20 -32.60 2.66
C PRO A 420 14.76 -32.16 4.02
N ASP A 421 14.56 -30.89 4.38
CA ASP A 421 15.04 -30.29 5.63
C ASP A 421 14.17 -30.71 6.83
N TYR A 422 14.78 -30.74 8.02
CA TYR A 422 14.08 -31.05 9.27
C TYR A 422 13.62 -29.78 9.98
N TYR A 423 12.38 -29.77 10.46
CA TYR A 423 11.85 -28.71 11.30
C TYR A 423 11.15 -29.28 12.53
N SER A 424 11.57 -28.85 13.73
CA SER A 424 10.93 -29.26 14.98
C SER A 424 9.65 -28.45 15.20
N LEU A 425 8.50 -29.12 15.14
CA LEU A 425 7.18 -28.53 15.34
C LEU A 425 6.57 -29.03 16.66
N ARG A 426 5.94 -28.12 17.40
CA ARG A 426 5.12 -28.47 18.57
C ARG A 426 3.67 -28.57 18.11
N GLN A 427 3.04 -29.72 18.30
CA GLN A 427 1.66 -29.95 17.90
C GLN A 427 0.83 -30.42 19.10
N SER A 428 -0.42 -29.97 19.17
CA SER A 428 -1.42 -30.52 20.08
C SER A 428 -2.25 -31.55 19.35
N ILE A 429 -2.16 -32.81 19.77
CA ILE A 429 -2.93 -33.92 19.20
C ILE A 429 -4.19 -34.10 20.04
N GLU A 430 -5.35 -34.05 19.39
CA GLU A 430 -6.64 -34.43 19.99
C GLU A 430 -6.83 -35.95 19.91
N ASP A 431 -7.07 -36.59 21.04
CA ASP A 431 -7.40 -38.00 21.18
C ASP A 431 -8.60 -38.18 22.13
N ILE A 432 -9.10 -39.41 22.26
CA ILE A 432 -10.25 -39.77 23.08
C ILE A 432 -9.79 -40.68 24.22
N ASP A 433 -10.27 -40.40 25.44
CA ASP A 433 -9.96 -41.17 26.63
C ASP A 433 -10.74 -42.49 26.73
N GLN A 434 -10.55 -43.22 27.83
CA GLN A 434 -11.27 -44.49 28.05
C GLN A 434 -12.80 -44.36 28.14
N TYR A 435 -13.29 -43.14 28.39
CA TYR A 435 -14.67 -42.77 28.68
C TYR A 435 -15.27 -41.83 27.61
N ASP A 436 -14.66 -41.76 26.43
CA ASP A 436 -15.08 -40.92 25.30
C ASP A 436 -14.98 -39.39 25.51
N HIS A 437 -14.08 -38.93 26.39
CA HIS A 437 -13.77 -37.50 26.53
C HIS A 437 -12.54 -37.08 25.69
N PRO A 438 -12.55 -35.87 25.10
CA PRO A 438 -11.40 -35.37 24.35
C PRO A 438 -10.23 -35.02 25.29
N ILE A 439 -9.04 -35.54 24.95
CA ILE A 439 -7.76 -35.23 25.60
C ILE A 439 -6.82 -34.61 24.56
N PHE A 440 -6.08 -33.58 24.96
CA PHE A 440 -5.03 -32.97 24.15
C PHE A 440 -3.65 -33.35 24.69
N HIS A 441 -2.78 -33.87 23.83
CA HIS A 441 -1.39 -34.17 24.15
C HIS A 441 -0.46 -33.28 23.32
N GLU A 442 0.51 -32.64 23.98
CA GLU A 442 1.55 -31.89 23.28
C GLU A 442 2.70 -32.82 22.88
N VAL A 443 2.99 -32.90 21.59
CA VAL A 443 4.10 -33.69 21.03
C VAL A 443 5.05 -32.77 20.26
N MET A 444 6.35 -33.05 20.40
CA MET A 444 7.38 -32.43 19.56
C MET A 444 7.78 -33.44 18.49
N THR A 445 7.51 -33.12 17.24
CA THR A 445 7.79 -33.99 16.08
C THR A 445 8.77 -33.28 15.16
N GLU A 446 9.75 -34.02 14.64
CA GLU A 446 10.62 -33.54 13.56
C GLU A 446 9.92 -33.81 12.24
N VAL A 447 9.53 -32.76 11.54
CA VAL A 447 8.81 -32.86 10.26
C VAL A 447 9.72 -32.46 9.10
N PHE A 448 9.54 -33.12 7.96
CA PHE A 448 10.20 -32.71 6.72
C PHE A 448 9.54 -31.45 6.18
N VAL A 449 10.36 -30.53 5.71
CA VAL A 449 9.95 -29.28 5.07
C VAL A 449 10.83 -29.03 3.86
N LEU A 450 10.33 -28.24 2.92
CA LEU A 450 11.15 -27.82 1.79
C LEU A 450 12.23 -26.84 2.28
N PRO A 451 13.45 -26.88 1.71
CA PRO A 451 14.56 -26.02 2.15
C PRO A 451 14.21 -24.52 2.19
N ASP A 452 13.40 -24.08 1.22
CA ASP A 452 13.02 -22.68 1.06
C ASP A 452 11.73 -22.27 1.80
N PHE A 453 11.19 -23.10 2.69
CA PHE A 453 9.90 -22.83 3.31
C PHE A 453 9.87 -21.52 4.12
N LYS A 454 11.00 -21.14 4.74
CA LYS A 454 11.12 -19.90 5.52
C LYS A 454 11.31 -18.65 4.68
N THR A 455 11.84 -18.78 3.47
CA THR A 455 12.23 -17.66 2.61
C THR A 455 11.01 -16.82 2.22
N THR A 456 9.87 -17.47 2.02
CA THR A 456 8.60 -16.84 1.61
C THR A 456 8.04 -15.91 2.70
N LEU A 457 8.04 -16.40 3.94
CA LEU A 457 7.56 -15.68 5.12
C LEU A 457 8.58 -14.65 5.59
N SER A 458 9.87 -14.90 5.41
CA SER A 458 10.92 -13.91 5.70
C SER A 458 10.82 -12.73 4.74
N MET A 459 10.56 -12.99 3.45
CA MET A 459 10.32 -11.95 2.45
C MET A 459 9.05 -11.14 2.76
N LEU A 460 7.95 -11.80 3.14
CA LEU A 460 6.76 -11.10 3.65
C LEU A 460 7.12 -10.19 4.81
N LYS A 461 7.87 -10.73 5.79
CA LYS A 461 8.24 -10.01 7.00
C LYS A 461 9.04 -8.74 6.69
N GLU A 462 10.11 -8.86 5.90
CA GLU A 462 10.99 -7.74 5.58
C GLU A 462 10.24 -6.63 4.82
N GLN A 463 9.44 -6.99 3.82
CA GLN A 463 8.71 -6.00 3.02
C GLN A 463 7.53 -5.38 3.77
N ALA A 464 6.81 -6.18 4.56
CA ALA A 464 5.69 -5.70 5.36
C ALA A 464 6.16 -4.89 6.58
N ASP A 465 7.30 -5.20 7.19
CA ASP A 465 7.84 -4.39 8.30
C ASP A 465 8.30 -3.01 7.79
N VAL A 466 9.00 -2.93 6.66
CA VAL A 466 9.36 -1.63 6.03
C VAL A 466 8.10 -0.83 5.65
N ALA A 467 7.08 -1.50 5.10
CA ALA A 467 5.82 -0.85 4.78
C ALA A 467 5.05 -0.42 6.04
N ALA A 468 5.16 -1.14 7.16
CA ALA A 468 4.51 -0.77 8.41
C ALA A 468 5.21 0.39 9.12
N ASP A 469 6.54 0.42 9.11
CA ASP A 469 7.34 1.50 9.70
C ASP A 469 7.12 2.85 8.99
N SER A 470 6.66 2.81 7.74
CA SER A 470 6.26 4.01 6.99
C SER A 470 5.04 4.75 7.54
N GLY A 471 4.22 4.09 8.36
CA GLY A 471 2.94 4.63 8.85
C GLY A 471 1.83 4.71 7.79
N TYR A 472 2.08 4.34 6.52
CA TYR A 472 1.09 4.34 5.46
C TYR A 472 0.40 2.99 5.32
N GLY A 473 -0.77 2.84 5.95
CA GLY A 473 -1.57 1.60 5.88
C GLY A 473 -1.94 1.16 4.46
N LYS A 474 -2.10 2.08 3.50
CA LYS A 474 -2.39 1.76 2.09
C LYS A 474 -1.27 0.94 1.43
N VAL A 475 -0.01 1.30 1.72
CA VAL A 475 1.17 0.63 1.18
C VAL A 475 1.29 -0.77 1.78
N LEU A 476 1.14 -0.90 3.10
CA LEU A 476 1.20 -2.19 3.78
C LEU A 476 0.16 -3.18 3.22
N VAL A 477 -1.07 -2.71 3.03
CA VAL A 477 -2.14 -3.53 2.43
C VAL A 477 -1.78 -3.96 1.01
N CYS A 478 -1.24 -3.05 0.20
CA CYS A 478 -0.83 -3.36 -1.17
C CYS A 478 0.28 -4.42 -1.22
N VAL A 479 1.27 -4.35 -0.31
CA VAL A 479 2.34 -5.34 -0.20
C VAL A 479 1.78 -6.71 0.19
N ILE A 480 0.87 -6.77 1.17
CA ILE A 480 0.27 -8.03 1.63
C ILE A 480 -0.62 -8.65 0.55
N GLU A 481 -1.44 -7.84 -0.14
CA GLU A 481 -2.28 -8.32 -1.26
C GLU A 481 -1.43 -8.83 -2.43
N ASN A 482 -0.33 -8.15 -2.76
CA ASN A 482 0.55 -8.64 -3.82
C ASN A 482 1.32 -9.89 -3.39
N TRP A 483 1.72 -9.99 -2.11
CA TRP A 483 2.33 -11.19 -1.57
C TRP A 483 1.38 -12.38 -1.65
N SER A 484 0.11 -12.21 -1.27
CA SER A 484 -0.87 -13.30 -1.31
C SER A 484 -1.13 -13.76 -2.75
N LEU A 485 -1.21 -12.84 -3.72
CA LEU A 485 -1.28 -13.19 -5.14
C LEU A 485 -0.04 -13.95 -5.62
N CYS A 486 1.16 -13.52 -5.21
CA CYS A 486 2.41 -14.21 -5.52
C CYS A 486 2.45 -15.62 -4.90
N TYR A 487 1.95 -15.76 -3.68
CA TYR A 487 1.85 -17.02 -2.94
C TYR A 487 0.88 -17.99 -3.64
N ILE A 488 -0.30 -17.53 -4.05
CA ILE A 488 -1.28 -18.34 -4.79
C ILE A 488 -0.70 -18.84 -6.12
N LYS A 489 -0.04 -17.98 -6.89
CA LYS A 489 0.62 -18.41 -8.14
C LYS A 489 1.64 -19.53 -7.91
N ARG A 490 2.31 -19.54 -6.76
CA ARG A 490 3.28 -20.59 -6.40
C ARG A 490 2.60 -21.89 -6.06
N VAL A 491 1.53 -21.82 -5.28
CA VAL A 491 0.67 -22.98 -4.99
C VAL A 491 0.20 -23.61 -6.31
N GLU A 492 -0.33 -22.81 -7.23
CA GLU A 492 -0.77 -23.29 -8.55
C GLU A 492 0.37 -23.90 -9.38
N ALA A 493 1.59 -23.35 -9.29
CA ALA A 493 2.76 -23.91 -9.97
C ALA A 493 3.11 -25.30 -9.39
N TYR A 494 3.10 -25.46 -8.07
CA TYR A 494 3.29 -26.76 -7.43
C TYR A 494 2.19 -27.76 -7.77
N MET A 495 0.92 -27.34 -7.85
CA MET A 495 -0.17 -28.23 -8.26
C MET A 495 0.09 -28.84 -9.65
N ARG A 496 0.50 -28.02 -10.62
CA ARG A 496 0.87 -28.49 -11.97
C ARG A 496 2.09 -29.42 -11.93
N LEU A 497 3.07 -29.09 -11.11
CA LEU A 497 4.29 -29.87 -10.98
C LEU A 497 4.01 -31.26 -10.37
N ILE A 498 3.15 -31.32 -9.35
CA ILE A 498 2.69 -32.58 -8.74
C ILE A 498 2.03 -33.47 -9.80
N GLU A 499 1.11 -32.93 -10.62
CA GLU A 499 0.46 -33.70 -11.69
C GLU A 499 1.48 -34.27 -12.68
N ASP A 500 2.45 -33.47 -13.11
CA ASP A 500 3.50 -33.89 -14.04
C ASP A 500 4.41 -34.98 -13.41
N GLU A 501 4.81 -34.82 -12.15
CA GLU A 501 5.68 -35.76 -11.45
C GLU A 501 5.00 -37.08 -11.10
N ILE A 502 3.72 -37.07 -10.69
CA ILE A 502 2.93 -38.29 -10.49
C ILE A 502 2.74 -39.00 -11.83
N SER A 503 2.44 -38.26 -12.90
CA SER A 503 2.28 -38.86 -14.23
C SER A 503 3.56 -39.56 -14.69
N LYS A 504 4.74 -38.96 -14.43
CA LYS A 504 6.03 -39.61 -14.69
C LYS A 504 6.24 -40.83 -13.80
N TYR A 505 5.98 -40.72 -12.50
CA TYR A 505 6.09 -41.83 -11.55
C TYR A 505 5.23 -43.02 -11.98
N MET A 506 3.95 -42.78 -12.25
CA MET A 506 3.01 -43.80 -12.68
C MET A 506 3.37 -44.36 -14.06
N SER A 507 3.99 -43.59 -14.97
CA SER A 507 4.44 -44.16 -16.25
C SER A 507 5.52 -45.25 -16.11
N VAL A 508 6.27 -45.22 -15.00
CA VAL A 508 7.37 -46.15 -14.71
C VAL A 508 6.92 -47.29 -13.79
N TYR A 509 6.23 -46.97 -12.70
CA TYR A 509 5.96 -47.92 -11.61
C TYR A 509 4.53 -48.50 -11.63
N ASN A 510 3.81 -48.42 -12.75
CA ASN A 510 2.42 -48.89 -12.81
C ASN A 510 2.28 -50.42 -12.65
N ASN A 511 1.51 -50.84 -11.66
CA ASN A 511 1.18 -52.24 -11.38
C ASN A 511 -0.16 -52.71 -12.00
N ASP A 512 -0.85 -51.87 -12.78
CA ASP A 512 -2.12 -52.16 -13.46
C ASP A 512 -2.07 -53.40 -14.37
N HIS A 513 -0.88 -53.78 -14.83
CA HIS A 513 -0.68 -55.01 -15.62
C HIS A 513 -1.09 -56.28 -14.84
N CYS A 514 -1.13 -56.23 -13.51
CA CYS A 514 -1.62 -57.30 -12.65
C CYS A 514 -3.15 -57.48 -12.72
N LEU A 515 -3.90 -56.50 -13.23
CA LEU A 515 -5.37 -56.50 -13.28
C LEU A 515 -5.91 -57.13 -14.58
N ILE A 516 -6.98 -57.92 -14.46
CA ILE A 516 -7.55 -58.76 -15.55
C ILE A 516 -8.06 -57.93 -16.74
N LYS A 517 -8.42 -56.65 -16.55
CA LYS A 517 -8.95 -55.73 -17.59
C LYS A 517 -8.07 -54.48 -17.82
N GLY A 518 -6.76 -54.64 -17.92
CA GLY A 518 -5.85 -53.55 -18.31
C GLY A 518 -6.22 -52.79 -19.61
N SER A 519 -7.12 -53.29 -20.47
CA SER A 519 -7.53 -52.59 -21.72
C SER A 519 -8.82 -51.76 -21.65
N ARG A 520 -9.60 -51.81 -20.56
CA ARG A 520 -10.78 -50.94 -20.35
C ARG A 520 -10.64 -49.99 -19.15
N ALA A 521 -9.79 -50.32 -18.18
CA ALA A 521 -9.47 -49.46 -17.04
C ALA A 521 -8.86 -48.10 -17.46
N LYS A 522 -8.18 -48.06 -18.62
CA LYS A 522 -7.72 -46.83 -19.31
C LYS A 522 -8.82 -45.77 -19.57
N ARG A 523 -10.11 -46.09 -19.42
CA ARG A 523 -11.22 -45.12 -19.53
C ARG A 523 -11.75 -44.59 -18.20
N LEU A 524 -11.48 -45.26 -17.08
CA LEU A 524 -12.16 -44.98 -15.81
C LEU A 524 -11.29 -44.19 -14.83
N LEU A 525 -9.97 -44.39 -14.83
CA LEU A 525 -9.01 -43.55 -14.07
C LEU A 525 -8.69 -42.23 -14.81
N ARG A 526 -9.69 -41.61 -15.42
CA ARG A 526 -9.52 -40.33 -16.13
C ARG A 526 -9.44 -39.18 -15.12
N ILE A 527 -8.24 -38.93 -14.60
CA ILE A 527 -7.63 -37.63 -14.86
C ILE A 527 -7.22 -37.71 -16.33
N GLN A 528 -7.85 -36.92 -17.21
CA GLN A 528 -7.33 -36.79 -18.57
C GLN A 528 -6.07 -35.93 -18.47
N PRO A 529 -4.84 -36.45 -18.64
CA PRO A 529 -3.75 -35.56 -18.96
C PRO A 529 -4.10 -34.91 -20.30
N SER A 530 -4.00 -33.59 -20.35
CA SER A 530 -4.19 -32.79 -21.56
C SER A 530 -3.16 -33.10 -22.66
N LYS A 531 -2.16 -33.95 -22.35
CA LYS A 531 -1.08 -34.39 -23.22
C LYS A 531 -1.03 -35.93 -23.32
N PRO A 532 -0.66 -36.49 -24.50
CA PRO A 532 -0.44 -37.92 -24.65
C PRO A 532 0.74 -38.37 -23.77
N GLU A 533 0.51 -39.38 -22.93
CA GLU A 533 1.54 -39.99 -22.07
C GLU A 533 2.68 -40.58 -22.91
N PRO A 534 3.95 -40.32 -22.55
CA PRO A 534 5.09 -41.02 -23.14
C PRO A 534 5.04 -42.51 -22.76
N THR A 535 5.01 -43.37 -23.77
CA THR A 535 5.06 -44.83 -23.57
C THR A 535 6.52 -45.24 -23.53
N TYR A 536 7.02 -45.48 -22.32
CA TYR A 536 8.36 -45.95 -22.05
C TYR A 536 8.39 -47.49 -22.10
N ASP A 537 9.43 -48.08 -22.70
CA ASP A 537 9.66 -49.53 -22.70
C ASP A 537 10.35 -49.94 -21.38
N VAL A 538 9.57 -49.93 -20.30
CA VAL A 538 10.05 -50.10 -18.90
C VAL A 538 10.73 -51.46 -18.70
N GLU A 539 10.33 -52.50 -19.44
CA GLU A 539 10.90 -53.85 -19.32
C GLU A 539 12.37 -53.95 -19.80
N ASN A 540 12.83 -52.99 -20.61
CA ASN A 540 14.17 -52.99 -21.22
C ASN A 540 15.10 -51.86 -20.71
N MET A 541 14.63 -51.00 -19.81
CA MET A 541 15.43 -49.89 -19.26
C MET A 541 16.26 -50.31 -18.05
N THR A 542 17.46 -49.74 -17.97
CA THR A 542 18.34 -49.87 -16.80
C THR A 542 17.79 -49.08 -15.60
N PRO A 543 18.13 -49.45 -14.35
CA PRO A 543 17.72 -48.70 -13.16
C PRO A 543 18.19 -47.23 -13.18
N GLU A 544 19.26 -46.91 -13.91
CA GLU A 544 19.75 -45.55 -14.11
C GLU A 544 18.83 -44.76 -15.07
N GLU A 545 18.37 -45.36 -16.17
CA GLU A 545 17.40 -44.77 -17.10
C GLU A 545 16.01 -44.58 -16.47
N LEU A 546 15.61 -45.47 -15.55
CA LEU A 546 14.37 -45.34 -14.78
C LEU A 546 14.45 -44.19 -13.76
N ALA A 547 15.61 -44.03 -13.12
CA ALA A 547 15.86 -42.91 -12.19
C ALA A 547 15.96 -41.55 -12.92
N GLU A 548 16.35 -41.53 -14.20
CA GLU A 548 16.27 -40.31 -15.02
C GLU A 548 14.83 -39.89 -15.34
N ILE A 549 13.89 -40.84 -15.41
CA ILE A 549 12.47 -40.57 -15.69
C ILE A 549 11.73 -40.16 -14.42
N SER A 550 11.95 -40.87 -13.31
CA SER A 550 11.40 -40.53 -12.00
C SER A 550 12.44 -40.76 -10.92
N LYS A 551 12.99 -39.67 -10.39
CA LYS A 551 14.01 -39.72 -9.33
C LYS A 551 13.41 -40.24 -8.02
N PRO A 552 14.15 -41.03 -7.23
CA PRO A 552 13.70 -41.52 -5.93
C PRO A 552 13.45 -40.35 -4.95
N GLY A 553 12.70 -40.61 -3.87
CA GLY A 553 12.41 -39.59 -2.84
C GLY A 553 11.11 -38.80 -3.05
N LEU A 554 10.23 -39.23 -3.97
CA LEU A 554 9.00 -38.50 -4.29
C LEU A 554 8.04 -38.41 -3.08
N VAL A 555 7.92 -39.49 -2.30
CA VAL A 555 7.02 -39.57 -1.14
C VAL A 555 7.44 -38.55 -0.08
N GLU A 556 8.73 -38.51 0.24
CA GLU A 556 9.32 -37.60 1.22
C GLU A 556 9.16 -36.14 0.79
N TYR A 557 9.37 -35.84 -0.50
CA TYR A 557 9.18 -34.48 -1.04
C TYR A 557 7.72 -34.05 -1.11
N LEU A 558 6.80 -34.96 -1.43
CA LEU A 558 5.36 -34.71 -1.40
C LEU A 558 4.90 -34.39 0.03
N THR A 559 5.31 -35.20 1.02
CA THR A 559 5.00 -34.94 2.42
C THR A 559 5.66 -33.65 2.91
N ALA A 560 6.92 -33.38 2.53
CA ALA A 560 7.61 -32.14 2.89
C ALA A 560 6.92 -30.88 2.33
N LEU A 561 6.39 -30.97 1.11
CA LEU A 561 5.60 -29.91 0.48
C LEU A 561 4.30 -29.67 1.27
N GLY A 562 3.55 -30.72 1.56
CA GLY A 562 2.31 -30.59 2.33
C GLY A 562 2.52 -30.03 3.74
N ASN A 563 3.51 -30.54 4.47
CA ASN A 563 3.92 -30.02 5.76
C ASN A 563 4.29 -28.53 5.71
N THR A 564 5.00 -28.12 4.65
CA THR A 564 5.44 -26.73 4.45
C THR A 564 4.25 -25.79 4.36
N TYR A 565 3.25 -26.12 3.54
CA TYR A 565 2.08 -25.27 3.33
C TYR A 565 1.16 -25.27 4.54
N GLU A 566 1.03 -26.39 5.25
CA GLU A 566 0.31 -26.48 6.52
C GLU A 566 0.94 -25.56 7.61
N ILE A 567 2.26 -25.67 7.82
CA ILE A 567 2.98 -24.83 8.79
C ILE A 567 2.93 -23.35 8.40
N ASN A 568 2.98 -23.05 7.11
CA ASN A 568 2.91 -21.68 6.65
C ASN A 568 1.53 -21.08 6.91
N HIS A 569 0.45 -21.83 6.65
CA HIS A 569 -0.93 -21.39 6.94
C HIS A 569 -1.10 -21.05 8.43
N GLU A 570 -0.72 -21.96 9.34
CA GLU A 570 -0.78 -21.71 10.80
C GLU A 570 0.00 -20.44 11.20
N ARG A 571 1.20 -20.23 10.65
CA ARG A 571 2.01 -19.05 10.94
C ARG A 571 1.39 -17.75 10.43
N LEU A 572 0.75 -17.77 9.26
CA LEU A 572 0.10 -16.60 8.69
C LEU A 572 -1.06 -16.15 9.58
N GLU A 573 -1.89 -17.09 10.03
CA GLU A 573 -3.03 -16.81 10.90
C GLU A 573 -2.62 -16.38 12.31
N GLU A 574 -1.73 -17.13 12.96
CA GLU A 574 -1.42 -16.90 14.38
C GLU A 574 -0.43 -15.75 14.63
N LYS A 575 0.50 -15.49 13.69
CA LYS A 575 1.60 -14.54 13.89
C LYS A 575 1.50 -13.31 13.00
N PHE A 576 1.33 -13.48 11.69
CA PHE A 576 1.41 -12.38 10.75
C PHE A 576 0.12 -11.54 10.71
N LEU A 577 -1.05 -12.18 10.62
CA LEU A 577 -2.34 -11.51 10.62
C LEU A 577 -2.54 -10.58 11.83
N PRO A 578 -2.37 -11.03 13.10
CA PRO A 578 -2.56 -10.15 14.25
C PRO A 578 -1.51 -9.04 14.33
N ASN A 579 -0.25 -9.33 13.99
CA ASN A 579 0.83 -8.36 14.02
C ASN A 579 0.55 -7.19 13.06
N TYR A 580 0.24 -7.45 11.80
CA TYR A 580 -0.01 -6.39 10.82
C TYR A 580 -1.37 -5.71 10.97
N SER A 581 -2.40 -6.44 11.41
CA SER A 581 -3.72 -5.84 11.67
C SER A 581 -3.65 -4.80 12.79
N SER A 582 -2.80 -5.02 13.81
CA SER A 582 -2.62 -4.06 14.91
C SER A 582 -1.95 -2.75 14.48
N LYS A 583 -1.24 -2.74 13.35
CA LYS A 583 -0.49 -1.59 12.83
C LYS A 583 -1.32 -0.70 11.88
N VAL A 584 -2.56 -1.08 11.54
CA VAL A 584 -3.41 -0.33 10.60
C VAL A 584 -4.79 -0.01 11.15
N HIS A 585 -5.43 1.01 10.58
CA HIS A 585 -6.82 1.38 10.88
C HIS A 585 -7.80 0.26 10.48
N ALA A 586 -8.95 0.17 11.17
CA ALA A 586 -9.97 -0.86 10.98
C ALA A 586 -10.43 -1.04 9.51
N THR A 587 -10.43 0.03 8.72
CA THR A 587 -10.79 0.00 7.28
C THR A 587 -9.82 -0.85 6.44
N TYR A 588 -8.56 -0.92 6.83
CA TYR A 588 -7.53 -1.68 6.14
C TYR A 588 -7.36 -3.10 6.70
N GLN A 589 -7.79 -3.34 7.95
CA GLN A 589 -7.74 -4.65 8.59
C GLN A 589 -8.57 -5.70 7.82
N SER A 590 -9.75 -5.32 7.31
CA SER A 590 -10.59 -6.24 6.54
C SER A 590 -9.90 -6.71 5.25
N ARG A 591 -9.17 -5.82 4.58
CA ARG A 591 -8.43 -6.16 3.35
C ARG A 591 -7.24 -7.08 3.63
N ILE A 592 -6.50 -6.84 4.71
CA ILE A 592 -5.39 -7.73 5.13
C ILE A 592 -5.92 -9.12 5.47
N LYS A 593 -7.04 -9.18 6.19
CA LYS A 593 -7.69 -10.44 6.54
C LYS A 593 -8.14 -11.20 5.30
N GLU A 594 -8.86 -10.54 4.39
CA GLU A 594 -9.27 -11.11 3.11
C GLU A 594 -8.07 -11.58 2.27
N ALA A 595 -6.96 -10.84 2.25
CA ALA A 595 -5.76 -11.22 1.52
C ALA A 595 -5.13 -12.53 2.04
N PHE A 596 -5.14 -12.77 3.35
CA PHE A 596 -4.67 -14.04 3.92
C PHE A 596 -5.70 -15.17 3.76
N GLU A 597 -6.99 -14.91 4.01
CA GLU A 597 -8.07 -15.90 3.82
C GLU A 597 -8.11 -16.44 2.38
N ASN A 598 -7.81 -15.59 1.39
CA ASN A 598 -7.73 -15.99 -0.01
C ASN A 598 -6.59 -16.99 -0.30
N THR A 599 -5.61 -17.14 0.60
CA THR A 599 -4.52 -18.12 0.45
C THR A 599 -4.87 -19.52 0.97
N ASP A 600 -5.95 -19.64 1.74
CA ASP A 600 -6.29 -20.88 2.45
C ASP A 600 -6.81 -21.94 1.50
N PHE A 601 -7.80 -21.59 0.66
CA PHE A 601 -8.41 -22.55 -0.27
C PHE A 601 -7.38 -23.18 -1.23
N PRO A 602 -6.52 -22.41 -1.93
CA PRO A 602 -5.50 -23.00 -2.79
C PRO A 602 -4.51 -23.89 -2.02
N SER A 603 -4.10 -23.48 -0.82
CA SER A 603 -3.16 -24.26 0.01
C SER A 603 -3.77 -25.60 0.44
N SER A 604 -5.04 -25.59 0.85
CA SER A 604 -5.79 -26.80 1.18
C SER A 604 -6.03 -27.69 -0.04
N GLU A 605 -6.26 -27.10 -1.23
CA GLU A 605 -6.38 -27.85 -2.48
C GLU A 605 -5.06 -28.56 -2.84
N LEU A 606 -3.92 -27.87 -2.69
CA LEU A 606 -2.58 -28.44 -2.84
C LEU A 606 -2.34 -29.59 -1.86
N ASN A 607 -2.63 -29.40 -0.57
CA ASN A 607 -2.50 -30.46 0.43
C ASN A 607 -3.39 -31.66 0.08
N GLY A 608 -4.63 -31.41 -0.38
CA GLY A 608 -5.51 -32.46 -0.88
C GLY A 608 -4.97 -33.19 -2.11
N MET A 609 -4.29 -32.51 -3.03
CA MET A 609 -3.60 -33.15 -4.18
C MET A 609 -2.41 -34.00 -3.72
N VAL A 610 -1.60 -33.50 -2.78
CA VAL A 610 -0.49 -34.25 -2.16
C VAL A 610 -1.01 -35.53 -1.51
N ILE A 611 -2.07 -35.45 -0.71
CA ILE A 611 -2.68 -36.60 -0.05
C ILE A 611 -3.15 -37.64 -1.07
N ARG A 612 -3.89 -37.22 -2.10
CA ARG A 612 -4.35 -38.13 -3.16
C ARG A 612 -3.18 -38.78 -3.89
N ALA A 613 -2.12 -38.03 -4.16
CA ALA A 613 -0.90 -38.54 -4.78
C ALA A 613 -0.24 -39.65 -3.95
N LEU A 614 -0.06 -39.40 -2.65
CA LEU A 614 0.53 -40.36 -1.70
C LEU A 614 -0.32 -41.64 -1.64
N VAL A 615 -1.64 -41.48 -1.55
CA VAL A 615 -2.58 -42.61 -1.52
C VAL A 615 -2.57 -43.39 -2.84
N ASP A 616 -2.54 -42.73 -3.98
CA ASP A 616 -2.48 -43.39 -5.30
C ASP A 616 -1.20 -44.23 -5.43
N ILE A 617 -0.05 -43.72 -4.95
CA ILE A 617 1.21 -44.46 -4.90
C ILE A 617 1.07 -45.70 -3.99
N MET A 618 0.54 -45.54 -2.78
CA MET A 618 0.30 -46.65 -1.85
C MET A 618 -0.62 -47.72 -2.46
N ILE A 619 -1.75 -47.33 -3.07
CA ILE A 619 -2.71 -48.26 -3.68
C ILE A 619 -2.11 -48.95 -4.90
N ASN A 620 -1.31 -48.27 -5.72
CA ASN A 620 -0.58 -48.88 -6.84
C ASN A 620 0.32 -50.03 -6.34
N ASP A 621 1.02 -49.84 -5.23
CA ASP A 621 1.93 -50.85 -4.68
C ASP A 621 1.19 -52.00 -4.00
N LEU A 622 -0.04 -51.76 -3.53
CA LEU A 622 -0.96 -52.78 -3.02
C LEU A 622 -1.69 -53.55 -4.15
N THR A 623 -1.74 -53.01 -5.37
CA THR A 623 -2.48 -53.59 -6.51
C THR A 623 -2.10 -55.04 -6.82
N PRO A 624 -0.82 -55.46 -6.81
CA PRO A 624 -0.44 -56.86 -6.99
C PRO A 624 -1.06 -57.80 -5.95
N ALA A 625 -1.10 -57.40 -4.68
CA ALA A 625 -1.75 -58.18 -3.62
C ALA A 625 -3.27 -58.22 -3.82
N LEU A 626 -3.88 -57.06 -4.08
CA LEU A 626 -5.31 -56.88 -4.30
C LEU A 626 -5.82 -57.67 -5.53
N SER A 627 -5.00 -57.85 -6.56
CA SER A 627 -5.35 -58.63 -7.76
C SER A 627 -5.77 -60.07 -7.45
N THR A 628 -5.35 -60.60 -6.30
CA THR A 628 -5.67 -61.97 -5.88
C THR A 628 -6.98 -62.09 -5.11
N VAL A 629 -7.60 -60.97 -4.69
CA VAL A 629 -8.84 -60.92 -3.90
C VAL A 629 -9.97 -61.65 -4.63
N PHE A 630 -10.75 -62.46 -3.91
CA PHE A 630 -11.87 -63.27 -4.41
C PHE A 630 -11.53 -64.35 -5.47
N THR A 631 -10.25 -64.56 -5.79
CA THR A 631 -9.79 -65.64 -6.67
C THR A 631 -9.65 -66.97 -5.93
N SER A 632 -9.42 -68.08 -6.65
CA SER A 632 -9.17 -69.38 -5.98
C SER A 632 -7.95 -69.35 -5.05
N LYS A 633 -6.91 -68.56 -5.35
CA LYS A 633 -5.71 -68.44 -4.52
C LYS A 633 -6.03 -67.82 -3.15
N TRP A 634 -6.93 -66.84 -3.13
CA TRP A 634 -7.40 -66.19 -1.90
C TRP A 634 -8.11 -67.15 -0.92
N TYR A 635 -8.85 -68.13 -1.45
CA TYR A 635 -9.49 -69.19 -0.64
C TYR A 635 -8.52 -70.29 -0.17
N ASP A 636 -7.46 -70.57 -0.93
CA ASP A 636 -6.56 -71.71 -0.67
C ASP A 636 -5.41 -71.38 0.31
N ASN A 637 -5.22 -70.11 0.67
CA ASN A 637 -4.14 -69.60 1.53
C ASN A 637 -4.22 -69.99 3.03
N GLU A 638 -5.13 -70.86 3.45
CA GLU A 638 -5.13 -71.41 4.82
C GLU A 638 -4.04 -72.49 5.05
N ARG A 639 -3.35 -72.95 4.01
CA ARG A 639 -2.34 -74.01 4.13
C ARG A 639 -0.97 -73.51 4.61
N GLY A 640 -0.92 -73.20 5.90
CA GLY A 640 0.20 -73.55 6.78
C GLY A 640 1.29 -72.48 6.97
N PRO A 641 1.64 -72.12 8.23
CA PRO A 641 2.74 -71.20 8.60
C PRO A 641 4.16 -71.73 8.24
N ASN A 642 4.26 -72.73 7.35
CA ASN A 642 5.51 -73.40 6.96
C ASN A 642 5.93 -73.17 5.49
N SER A 643 5.20 -72.37 4.69
CA SER A 643 5.66 -72.00 3.33
C SER A 643 6.49 -70.71 3.28
N GLY A 644 6.49 -69.91 4.35
CA GLY A 644 7.16 -68.60 4.36
C GLY A 644 6.51 -67.54 3.47
N GLU A 645 5.45 -67.86 2.72
CA GLU A 645 4.72 -66.90 1.90
C GLU A 645 3.61 -66.23 2.71
N LEU A 646 3.67 -64.90 2.80
CA LEU A 646 2.65 -64.07 3.46
C LEU A 646 1.31 -64.16 2.74
N ASN A 647 0.21 -64.19 3.51
CA ASN A 647 -1.14 -64.08 2.96
C ASN A 647 -1.36 -62.69 2.32
N MET A 648 -2.32 -62.57 1.40
CA MET A 648 -2.70 -61.31 0.75
C MET A 648 -2.98 -60.19 1.76
N ALA A 649 -3.82 -60.44 2.76
CA ALA A 649 -4.12 -59.45 3.81
C ALA A 649 -2.87 -59.06 4.63
N GLN A 650 -1.95 -60.01 4.88
CA GLN A 650 -0.69 -59.73 5.59
C GLN A 650 0.26 -58.88 4.75
N LYS A 651 0.32 -59.12 3.43
CA LYS A 651 1.09 -58.27 2.50
C LYS A 651 0.55 -56.85 2.47
N ILE A 652 -0.78 -56.70 2.45
CA ILE A 652 -1.40 -55.37 2.50
C ILE A 652 -1.06 -54.64 3.79
N VAL A 653 -1.24 -55.30 4.94
CA VAL A 653 -0.88 -54.73 6.24
C VAL A 653 0.59 -54.33 6.29
N GLN A 654 1.51 -55.20 5.87
CA GLN A 654 2.95 -54.90 5.93
C GLN A 654 3.31 -53.67 5.08
N THR A 655 2.80 -53.58 3.85
CA THR A 655 3.08 -52.43 2.99
C THR A 655 2.50 -51.14 3.55
N ILE A 656 1.27 -51.17 4.08
CA ILE A 656 0.69 -49.98 4.74
C ILE A 656 1.50 -49.61 5.98
N GLU A 657 1.86 -50.58 6.82
CA GLU A 657 2.66 -50.36 8.02
C GLU A 657 4.02 -49.72 7.70
N GLU A 658 4.71 -50.18 6.65
CA GLU A 658 5.97 -49.60 6.17
C GLU A 658 5.79 -48.12 5.81
N TYR A 659 4.83 -47.77 4.94
CA TYR A 659 4.54 -46.37 4.58
C TYR A 659 4.14 -45.51 5.77
N MET A 660 3.29 -46.04 6.66
CA MET A 660 2.77 -45.27 7.78
C MET A 660 3.83 -45.03 8.85
N LEU A 661 4.69 -46.01 9.15
CA LEU A 661 5.79 -45.84 10.08
C LEU A 661 6.83 -44.85 9.56
N GLU A 662 7.13 -44.89 8.25
CA GLU A 662 8.01 -43.91 7.61
C GLU A 662 7.41 -42.51 7.66
N MET A 663 6.16 -42.32 7.19
CA MET A 663 5.49 -41.02 7.23
C MET A 663 5.34 -40.47 8.65
N LYS A 664 5.09 -41.31 9.66
CA LYS A 664 5.04 -40.89 11.07
C LYS A 664 6.36 -40.26 11.53
N GLY A 665 7.48 -40.62 10.92
CA GLY A 665 8.80 -40.07 11.20
C GLY A 665 9.01 -38.65 10.67
N TYR A 666 8.22 -38.18 9.70
CA TYR A 666 8.45 -36.89 9.05
C TYR A 666 7.21 -36.08 8.64
N ALA A 667 5.99 -36.59 8.78
CA ALA A 667 4.74 -35.88 8.49
C ALA A 667 4.23 -35.09 9.71
N THR A 668 3.51 -33.99 9.48
CA THR A 668 2.67 -33.38 10.52
C THR A 668 1.54 -34.33 10.91
N TYR A 669 1.03 -34.23 12.14
CA TYR A 669 -0.09 -35.07 12.60
C TYR A 669 -1.32 -34.95 11.70
N GLU A 670 -1.68 -33.73 11.31
CA GLU A 670 -2.83 -33.48 10.42
C GLU A 670 -2.64 -34.17 9.05
N MET A 671 -1.47 -33.98 8.44
CA MET A 671 -1.14 -34.63 7.16
C MET A 671 -1.15 -36.15 7.27
N TYR A 672 -0.55 -36.70 8.35
CA TYR A 672 -0.54 -38.13 8.64
C TYR A 672 -1.97 -38.68 8.78
N ASN A 673 -2.82 -38.03 9.58
CA ASN A 673 -4.17 -38.49 9.89
C ASN A 673 -5.08 -38.43 8.65
N ILE A 674 -5.09 -37.32 7.92
CA ILE A 674 -5.92 -37.20 6.71
C ILE A 674 -5.42 -38.16 5.63
N THR A 675 -4.10 -38.27 5.41
CA THR A 675 -3.55 -39.24 4.44
C THR A 675 -4.00 -40.65 4.78
N PHE A 676 -3.99 -40.99 6.07
CA PHE A 676 -4.38 -42.31 6.53
C PHE A 676 -5.86 -42.61 6.34
N THR A 677 -6.75 -41.70 6.74
CA THR A 677 -8.20 -41.87 6.55
C THR A 677 -8.56 -42.04 5.07
N VAL A 678 -7.96 -41.23 4.20
CA VAL A 678 -8.14 -41.34 2.73
C VAL A 678 -7.52 -42.63 2.18
N ALA A 679 -6.39 -43.09 2.73
CA ALA A 679 -5.76 -44.36 2.34
C ALA A 679 -6.65 -45.56 2.68
N LEU A 680 -7.25 -45.59 3.88
CA LEU A 680 -8.20 -46.63 4.27
C LEU A 680 -9.44 -46.66 3.37
N ASP A 681 -10.03 -45.50 3.12
CA ASP A 681 -11.21 -45.38 2.26
C ASP A 681 -10.94 -45.86 0.84
N SER A 682 -9.77 -45.48 0.31
CA SER A 682 -9.30 -45.89 -1.00
C SER A 682 -8.96 -47.39 -1.04
N LEU A 683 -8.40 -47.93 0.05
CA LEU A 683 -8.12 -49.36 0.18
C LEU A 683 -9.40 -50.19 0.18
N MET A 684 -10.40 -49.83 0.99
CA MET A 684 -11.68 -50.55 1.04
C MET A 684 -12.39 -50.49 -0.32
N THR A 685 -12.38 -49.32 -0.95
CA THR A 685 -12.93 -49.13 -2.30
C THR A 685 -12.21 -49.99 -3.34
N ALA A 686 -10.87 -50.01 -3.33
CA ALA A 686 -10.06 -50.81 -4.24
C ALA A 686 -10.25 -52.31 -4.00
N TYR A 687 -10.29 -52.75 -2.74
CA TYR A 687 -10.54 -54.14 -2.33
C TYR A 687 -11.87 -54.65 -2.89
N LEU A 688 -12.95 -53.88 -2.70
CA LEU A 688 -14.29 -54.22 -3.19
C LEU A 688 -14.35 -54.21 -4.72
N ARG A 689 -13.81 -53.16 -5.36
CA ARG A 689 -13.84 -53.01 -6.82
C ARG A 689 -13.08 -54.11 -7.54
N ILE A 690 -11.82 -54.36 -7.14
CA ILE A 690 -10.98 -55.41 -7.74
C ILE A 690 -11.59 -56.79 -7.45
N GLY A 691 -12.10 -57.00 -6.23
CA GLY A 691 -12.83 -58.21 -5.88
C GLY A 691 -14.04 -58.47 -6.79
N TYR A 692 -14.92 -57.48 -6.98
CA TYR A 692 -16.08 -57.60 -7.87
C TYR A 692 -15.67 -57.89 -9.31
N GLN A 693 -14.65 -57.19 -9.84
CA GLN A 693 -14.12 -57.43 -11.18
C GLN A 693 -13.58 -58.86 -11.33
N ASN A 694 -12.86 -59.37 -10.33
CA ASN A 694 -12.35 -60.74 -10.33
C ASN A 694 -13.46 -61.79 -10.40
N ILE A 695 -14.61 -61.56 -9.74
CA ILE A 695 -15.76 -62.48 -9.77
C ILE A 695 -16.56 -62.35 -11.07
N LEU A 696 -16.80 -61.13 -11.55
CA LEU A 696 -17.68 -60.86 -12.68
C LEU A 696 -17.01 -61.16 -14.03
N ASP A 697 -15.72 -60.85 -14.14
CA ASP A 697 -14.96 -60.87 -15.40
C ASP A 697 -13.68 -61.71 -15.36
N GLY A 698 -13.30 -62.22 -14.19
CA GLY A 698 -12.01 -62.88 -13.96
C GLY A 698 -12.09 -64.34 -13.51
N ASP A 699 -11.04 -64.80 -12.82
CA ASP A 699 -10.88 -66.17 -12.30
C ASP A 699 -11.61 -66.42 -10.96
N GLY A 700 -12.36 -65.43 -10.47
CA GLY A 700 -13.14 -65.49 -9.23
C GLY A 700 -14.37 -66.39 -9.36
N LYS A 701 -14.72 -67.07 -8.26
CA LYS A 701 -15.94 -67.88 -8.22
C LYS A 701 -17.09 -67.04 -7.70
N LYS A 702 -18.21 -67.02 -8.42
CA LYS A 702 -19.47 -66.44 -7.92
C LYS A 702 -19.81 -66.97 -6.52
N ILE A 703 -20.32 -66.08 -5.69
CA ILE A 703 -20.61 -66.34 -4.28
C ILE A 703 -21.82 -67.27 -4.18
N ASP A 704 -21.69 -68.34 -3.40
CA ASP A 704 -22.76 -69.27 -3.10
C ASP A 704 -23.23 -69.05 -1.65
N PRO A 705 -24.44 -68.52 -1.43
CA PRO A 705 -24.93 -68.18 -0.10
C PRO A 705 -25.21 -69.42 0.79
N THR A 706 -25.27 -70.62 0.19
CA THR A 706 -25.59 -71.88 0.91
C THR A 706 -24.37 -72.77 1.16
N ALA A 707 -23.17 -72.32 0.79
CA ALA A 707 -21.95 -73.12 0.88
C ALA A 707 -21.40 -73.21 2.33
N VAL A 708 -21.79 -74.25 3.07
CA VAL A 708 -21.32 -74.53 4.45
C VAL A 708 -20.11 -75.49 4.50
N LYS A 709 -19.32 -75.60 3.43
CA LYS A 709 -18.13 -76.49 3.49
C LYS A 709 -17.11 -75.86 4.43
N LYS A 710 -16.95 -76.49 5.62
CA LYS A 710 -15.94 -76.22 6.64
C LYS A 710 -14.64 -75.74 5.97
N HIS A 711 -14.28 -74.48 6.19
CA HIS A 711 -13.04 -73.82 5.76
C HIS A 711 -12.95 -73.27 4.33
N LYS A 712 -14.08 -73.05 3.62
CA LYS A 712 -14.09 -72.34 2.32
C LYS A 712 -15.34 -71.47 2.09
N SER A 713 -15.98 -70.98 3.15
CA SER A 713 -17.11 -70.05 2.99
C SER A 713 -16.60 -68.63 2.72
N PHE A 714 -17.32 -67.86 1.90
CA PHE A 714 -16.98 -66.47 1.57
C PHE A 714 -16.93 -65.59 2.84
N GLY A 715 -17.90 -65.76 3.74
CA GLY A 715 -17.95 -65.02 5.00
C GLY A 715 -16.78 -65.29 5.94
N GLU A 716 -16.32 -66.54 6.08
CA GLU A 716 -15.12 -66.87 6.88
C GLU A 716 -13.85 -66.24 6.29
N ALA A 717 -13.72 -66.23 4.96
CA ALA A 717 -12.55 -65.67 4.29
C ALA A 717 -12.47 -64.14 4.41
N VAL A 718 -13.60 -63.43 4.31
CA VAL A 718 -13.65 -61.98 4.54
C VAL A 718 -13.41 -61.65 6.02
N ASN A 719 -14.03 -62.37 6.96
CA ASN A 719 -13.79 -62.18 8.40
C ASN A 719 -12.33 -62.41 8.81
N ARG A 720 -11.65 -63.38 8.19
CA ARG A 720 -10.21 -63.60 8.37
C ARG A 720 -9.42 -62.36 7.96
N ASP A 721 -9.74 -61.78 6.81
CA ASP A 721 -9.02 -60.62 6.30
C ASP A 721 -9.32 -59.35 7.13
N ILE A 722 -10.58 -59.16 7.59
CA ILE A 722 -10.94 -58.12 8.56
C ILE A 722 -10.09 -58.26 9.83
N GLY A 723 -9.99 -59.46 10.38
CA GLY A 723 -9.19 -59.73 11.59
C GLY A 723 -7.70 -59.41 11.39
N ILE A 724 -7.11 -59.80 10.26
CA ILE A 724 -5.70 -59.52 9.95
C ILE A 724 -5.46 -58.02 9.77
N ILE A 725 -6.35 -57.31 9.08
CA ILE A 725 -6.22 -55.86 8.84
C ILE A 725 -6.39 -55.09 10.15
N TYR A 726 -7.36 -55.47 10.98
CA TYR A 726 -7.60 -54.84 12.27
C TYR A 726 -6.41 -55.05 13.22
N GLU A 727 -6.02 -56.31 13.50
CA GLU A 727 -4.89 -56.61 14.40
C GLU A 727 -3.57 -56.02 13.90
N GLY A 728 -3.38 -55.98 12.57
CA GLY A 728 -2.20 -55.44 11.93
C GLY A 728 -2.05 -53.93 12.08
N LEU A 729 -3.13 -53.18 11.90
CA LEU A 729 -3.07 -51.71 11.87
C LEU A 729 -3.40 -51.05 13.23
N ASP A 730 -4.03 -51.75 14.19
CA ASP A 730 -4.46 -51.22 15.49
C ASP A 730 -3.37 -50.44 16.24
N HIS A 731 -2.12 -50.92 16.18
CA HIS A 731 -0.99 -50.32 16.89
C HIS A 731 -0.51 -48.96 16.31
N LEU A 732 -0.96 -48.60 15.11
CA LEU A 732 -0.60 -47.37 14.43
C LEU A 732 -1.52 -46.19 14.82
N PHE A 733 -2.64 -46.47 15.49
CA PHE A 733 -3.71 -45.51 15.72
C PHE A 733 -3.85 -45.01 17.15
N SER A 734 -4.36 -43.78 17.24
CA SER A 734 -5.01 -43.29 18.45
C SER A 734 -6.37 -43.97 18.63
N ARG A 735 -6.98 -43.87 19.82
CA ARG A 735 -8.28 -44.51 20.08
C ARG A 735 -9.37 -43.93 19.17
N LYS A 736 -9.29 -42.64 18.85
CA LYS A 736 -10.17 -41.95 17.89
C LYS A 736 -10.08 -42.57 16.50
N ASP A 737 -8.87 -42.83 16.02
CA ASP A 737 -8.66 -43.33 14.65
C ASP A 737 -9.01 -44.82 14.53
N VAL A 738 -8.88 -45.61 15.61
CA VAL A 738 -9.37 -47.00 15.65
C VAL A 738 -10.89 -47.06 15.43
N LEU A 739 -11.66 -46.12 15.97
CA LEU A 739 -13.11 -46.05 15.71
C LEU A 739 -13.40 -45.82 14.22
N TYR A 740 -12.60 -44.97 13.55
CA TYR A 740 -12.72 -44.76 12.11
C TYR A 740 -12.34 -46.02 11.31
N LEU A 741 -11.26 -46.71 11.69
CA LEU A 741 -10.86 -47.99 11.09
C LEU A 741 -11.98 -49.03 11.18
N VAL A 742 -12.60 -49.19 12.36
CA VAL A 742 -13.72 -50.11 12.55
C VAL A 742 -14.88 -49.74 11.62
N LYS A 743 -15.25 -48.46 11.56
CA LYS A 743 -16.31 -47.99 10.65
C LYS A 743 -15.96 -48.23 9.19
N SER A 744 -14.71 -48.06 8.76
CA SER A 744 -14.29 -48.33 7.38
C SER A 744 -14.36 -49.84 7.05
N LEU A 745 -13.94 -50.69 8.00
CA LEU A 745 -14.02 -52.15 7.89
C LEU A 745 -15.45 -52.71 7.91
N SER A 746 -16.42 -52.00 8.50
CA SER A 746 -17.84 -52.38 8.45
C SER A 746 -18.37 -52.51 7.01
N SER A 747 -17.75 -51.85 6.02
CA SER A 747 -18.08 -52.03 4.60
C SER A 747 -17.94 -53.50 4.15
N LEU A 748 -16.95 -54.22 4.69
CA LEU A 748 -16.73 -55.64 4.43
C LEU A 748 -17.69 -56.53 5.22
N GLU A 749 -18.11 -56.11 6.43
CA GLU A 749 -19.14 -56.81 7.20
C GLU A 749 -20.50 -56.73 6.50
N PHE A 750 -20.88 -55.55 6.00
CA PHE A 750 -22.08 -55.39 5.19
C PHE A 750 -22.01 -56.14 3.88
N LEU A 751 -20.82 -56.28 3.27
CA LEU A 751 -20.63 -57.17 2.13
C LEU A 751 -20.96 -58.63 2.50
N ILE A 752 -20.52 -59.10 3.67
CA ILE A 752 -20.86 -60.45 4.16
C ILE A 752 -22.37 -60.58 4.34
N ALA A 753 -23.02 -59.59 4.96
CA ALA A 753 -24.48 -59.57 5.13
C ALA A 753 -25.17 -59.70 3.77
N LEU A 754 -24.89 -58.80 2.83
CA LEU A 754 -25.46 -58.79 1.47
C LEU A 754 -25.16 -60.08 0.68
N ALA A 755 -23.99 -60.69 0.90
CA ALA A 755 -23.58 -61.92 0.24
C ALA A 755 -24.25 -63.19 0.81
N THR A 756 -24.70 -63.15 2.07
CA THR A 756 -25.25 -64.32 2.79
C THR A 756 -26.75 -64.25 3.06
N CYS A 757 -27.43 -63.13 2.75
CA CYS A 757 -28.88 -63.01 2.90
C CYS A 757 -29.64 -64.13 2.18
N GLN A 758 -30.70 -64.65 2.82
CA GLN A 758 -31.53 -65.73 2.27
C GLN A 758 -32.63 -65.19 1.34
N ASN A 759 -33.27 -64.06 1.69
CA ASN A 759 -34.35 -63.44 0.90
C ASN A 759 -33.91 -62.09 0.34
N VAL A 760 -33.35 -62.09 -0.87
CA VAL A 760 -32.81 -60.88 -1.53
C VAL A 760 -33.84 -59.74 -1.71
N SER A 761 -35.14 -60.06 -1.85
CA SER A 761 -36.18 -59.05 -2.12
C SER A 761 -36.71 -58.31 -0.89
N GLU A 762 -36.53 -58.86 0.31
CA GLU A 762 -37.04 -58.31 1.58
C GLU A 762 -35.89 -57.90 2.50
N ASP A 763 -34.86 -58.74 2.64
CA ASP A 763 -33.74 -58.50 3.57
C ASP A 763 -32.82 -57.36 3.09
N VAL A 764 -32.59 -57.20 1.78
CA VAL A 764 -31.66 -56.20 1.24
C VAL A 764 -32.17 -54.76 1.43
N PRO A 765 -33.44 -54.43 1.17
CA PRO A 765 -33.99 -53.13 1.53
C PRO A 765 -33.92 -52.80 3.03
N GLU A 766 -34.14 -53.78 3.91
CA GLU A 766 -34.06 -53.57 5.37
C GLU A 766 -32.63 -53.29 5.84
N ILE A 767 -31.65 -54.08 5.36
CA ILE A 767 -30.22 -53.87 5.65
C ILE A 767 -29.75 -52.52 5.10
N TRP A 768 -30.25 -52.11 3.93
CA TRP A 768 -29.93 -50.81 3.34
C TRP A 768 -30.45 -49.64 4.18
N GLU A 769 -31.71 -49.69 4.60
CA GLU A 769 -32.36 -48.60 5.36
C GLU A 769 -31.84 -48.49 6.80
N HIS A 770 -31.63 -49.62 7.49
CA HIS A 770 -31.38 -49.65 8.93
C HIS A 770 -29.92 -49.89 9.33
N GLU A 771 -29.06 -50.40 8.44
CA GLU A 771 -27.67 -50.71 8.79
C GLU A 771 -26.68 -49.91 7.94
N ILE A 772 -26.85 -49.94 6.60
CA ILE A 772 -25.91 -49.31 5.67
C ILE A 772 -26.07 -47.79 5.65
N LEU A 773 -27.28 -47.24 5.53
CA LEU A 773 -27.50 -45.78 5.50
C LEU A 773 -27.25 -45.10 6.86
N GLU A 774 -27.39 -45.82 7.97
CA GLU A 774 -27.04 -45.31 9.30
C GLU A 774 -25.52 -45.15 9.46
N THR A 775 -24.74 -46.07 8.89
CA THR A 775 -23.27 -46.04 8.96
C THR A 775 -22.63 -45.18 7.87
N TYR A 776 -23.19 -45.22 6.65
CA TYR A 776 -22.73 -44.53 5.46
C TYR A 776 -23.88 -43.74 4.83
N TYR A 777 -24.09 -42.51 5.31
CA TYR A 777 -25.19 -41.64 4.91
C TYR A 777 -25.30 -41.46 3.38
N ASP A 778 -24.15 -41.33 2.71
CA ASP A 778 -24.08 -41.05 1.28
C ASP A 778 -23.66 -42.25 0.40
N CYS A 779 -23.73 -43.48 0.93
CA CYS A 779 -23.33 -44.69 0.21
C CYS A 779 -23.94 -44.80 -1.21
N SER A 780 -23.11 -45.20 -2.17
CA SER A 780 -23.53 -45.44 -3.55
C SER A 780 -24.29 -46.76 -3.68
N VAL A 781 -25.46 -46.74 -4.33
CA VAL A 781 -26.24 -47.95 -4.63
C VAL A 781 -25.48 -48.97 -5.51
N GLU A 782 -24.43 -48.51 -6.19
CA GLU A 782 -23.55 -49.35 -6.99
C GLU A 782 -22.75 -50.35 -6.15
N PHE A 783 -22.53 -50.07 -4.85
CA PHE A 783 -21.95 -51.02 -3.90
C PHE A 783 -22.83 -52.27 -3.76
N VAL A 784 -24.12 -52.07 -3.50
CA VAL A 784 -25.11 -53.16 -3.37
C VAL A 784 -25.30 -53.87 -4.71
N ARG A 785 -25.34 -53.12 -5.82
CA ARG A 785 -25.45 -53.68 -7.17
C ARG A 785 -24.29 -54.64 -7.48
N GLY A 786 -23.05 -54.23 -7.19
CA GLY A 786 -21.87 -55.06 -7.37
C GLY A 786 -21.93 -56.35 -6.55
N ALA A 787 -22.29 -56.25 -5.26
CA ALA A 787 -22.44 -57.39 -4.37
C ALA A 787 -23.48 -58.40 -4.87
N LEU A 788 -24.65 -57.93 -5.33
CA LEU A 788 -25.73 -58.80 -5.83
C LEU A 788 -25.38 -59.52 -7.13
N LEU A 789 -24.68 -58.86 -8.06
CA LEU A 789 -24.26 -59.46 -9.33
C LEU A 789 -23.18 -60.55 -9.14
N CYS A 790 -22.41 -60.47 -8.06
CA CYS A 790 -21.40 -61.46 -7.68
C CYS A 790 -22.00 -62.76 -7.14
N ARG A 791 -23.29 -62.79 -6.80
CA ARG A 791 -24.00 -63.98 -6.30
C ARG A 791 -24.39 -64.96 -7.42
N LYS A 792 -24.48 -66.24 -7.09
CA LYS A 792 -24.92 -67.31 -8.02
C LYS A 792 -26.44 -67.42 -8.17
N ASP A 793 -27.18 -67.08 -7.12
CA ASP A 793 -28.63 -67.27 -6.98
C ASP A 793 -29.47 -66.10 -7.51
N VAL A 794 -28.83 -64.96 -7.82
CA VAL A 794 -29.48 -63.75 -8.31
C VAL A 794 -29.36 -63.62 -9.83
N ASP A 795 -30.47 -63.36 -10.51
CA ASP A 795 -30.49 -63.04 -11.95
C ASP A 795 -30.25 -61.54 -12.15
N ALA A 796 -29.44 -61.18 -13.15
CA ALA A 796 -29.12 -59.78 -13.46
C ALA A 796 -30.38 -58.93 -13.77
N LYS A 797 -31.47 -59.57 -14.20
CA LYS A 797 -32.77 -58.91 -14.47
C LYS A 797 -33.50 -58.46 -13.21
N THR A 798 -33.30 -59.13 -12.07
CA THR A 798 -33.97 -58.78 -10.80
C THR A 798 -33.26 -57.67 -10.05
N VAL A 799 -32.00 -57.37 -10.40
CA VAL A 799 -31.17 -56.35 -9.73
C VAL A 799 -31.64 -54.94 -10.07
N GLY A 800 -32.00 -54.64 -11.34
CA GLY A 800 -32.40 -53.29 -11.77
C GLY A 800 -33.56 -52.68 -10.94
N PRO A 801 -34.74 -53.33 -10.89
CA PRO A 801 -35.87 -52.84 -10.10
C PRO A 801 -35.60 -52.75 -8.59
N LEU A 802 -34.69 -53.58 -8.07
CA LEU A 802 -34.31 -53.53 -6.66
C LEU A 802 -33.45 -52.28 -6.38
N ILE A 803 -32.51 -51.92 -7.27
CA ILE A 803 -31.71 -50.70 -7.14
C ILE A 803 -32.56 -49.44 -7.23
N ASP A 804 -33.58 -49.40 -8.11
CA ASP A 804 -34.52 -48.28 -8.18
C ASP A 804 -35.24 -48.11 -6.82
N ARG A 805 -35.66 -49.23 -6.20
CA ARG A 805 -36.28 -49.23 -4.87
C ARG A 805 -35.32 -48.76 -3.76
N LEU A 806 -34.04 -49.13 -3.80
CA LEU A 806 -33.04 -48.66 -2.83
C LEU A 806 -32.74 -47.16 -2.99
N SER A 807 -32.80 -46.65 -4.22
CA SER A 807 -32.62 -45.23 -4.50
C SER A 807 -33.77 -44.40 -3.93
N GLU A 808 -35.02 -44.88 -4.07
CA GLU A 808 -36.18 -44.27 -3.42
C GLU A 808 -36.09 -44.29 -1.88
N ILE A 809 -35.55 -45.37 -1.30
CA ILE A 809 -35.34 -45.47 0.15
C ILE A 809 -34.29 -44.44 0.61
N LYS A 810 -33.19 -44.29 -0.13
CA LYS A 810 -32.16 -43.27 0.15
C LYS A 810 -32.74 -41.85 0.12
N GLU A 811 -33.52 -41.50 -0.90
CA GLU A 811 -34.17 -40.19 -0.98
C GLU A 811 -35.12 -39.92 0.20
N ARG A 812 -35.86 -40.94 0.65
CA ARG A 812 -36.73 -40.83 1.84
C ARG A 812 -35.93 -40.71 3.12
N TYR A 813 -34.83 -41.42 3.25
CA TYR A 813 -33.95 -41.37 4.42
C TYR A 813 -33.31 -39.98 4.57
N HIS A 814 -32.79 -39.41 3.48
CA HIS A 814 -32.24 -38.04 3.47
C HIS A 814 -33.28 -36.96 3.79
N GLN A 815 -34.56 -37.20 3.49
CA GLN A 815 -35.65 -36.29 3.89
C GLN A 815 -36.02 -36.42 5.37
N ALA A 816 -35.71 -37.55 6.01
CA ALA A 816 -36.10 -37.87 7.38
C ALA A 816 -34.97 -37.65 8.40
N VAL A 817 -33.71 -37.76 7.99
CA VAL A 817 -32.52 -37.74 8.84
C VAL A 817 -31.56 -36.62 8.40
N GLU A 818 -31.19 -35.75 9.33
CA GLU A 818 -30.19 -34.70 9.11
C GLU A 818 -28.79 -35.33 8.89
N SER A 819 -27.97 -34.70 8.03
CA SER A 819 -26.63 -35.20 7.71
C SER A 819 -25.73 -35.23 8.96
N PRO A 820 -25.01 -36.34 9.22
CA PRO A 820 -24.12 -36.46 10.37
C PRO A 820 -22.91 -35.48 10.30
N GLU A 821 -22.47 -34.96 11.46
CA GLU A 821 -21.32 -34.03 11.56
C GLU A 821 -19.96 -34.64 11.19
N SER A 822 -19.85 -35.97 11.14
CA SER A 822 -18.63 -36.68 10.74
C SER A 822 -19.00 -37.92 9.93
N GLU A 823 -19.09 -37.74 8.62
CA GLU A 823 -19.37 -38.81 7.68
C GLU A 823 -18.11 -39.61 7.34
N VAL A 824 -18.25 -40.93 7.35
CA VAL A 824 -17.23 -41.82 6.79
C VAL A 824 -17.43 -41.85 5.29
N VAL A 825 -16.39 -41.49 4.53
CA VAL A 825 -16.46 -41.32 3.07
C VAL A 825 -16.26 -42.64 2.32
N THR A 826 -15.86 -43.71 3.02
CA THR A 826 -15.82 -45.08 2.50
C THR A 826 -17.17 -45.38 1.83
N LEU A 827 -17.20 -45.45 0.49
CA LEU A 827 -18.36 -45.78 -0.37
C LEU A 827 -19.27 -44.65 -0.90
N ASN A 828 -19.07 -43.37 -0.56
CA ASN A 828 -19.96 -42.29 -1.03
C ASN A 828 -20.04 -42.17 -2.57
N HIS A 829 -18.93 -42.39 -3.27
CA HIS A 829 -18.84 -42.33 -4.73
C HIS A 829 -18.44 -43.68 -5.37
N PHE A 830 -18.75 -44.79 -4.68
CA PHE A 830 -18.32 -46.11 -5.11
C PHE A 830 -18.89 -46.48 -6.49
N THR A 831 -18.02 -47.01 -7.36
CA THR A 831 -18.38 -47.58 -8.66
C THR A 831 -17.80 -48.98 -8.78
N TYR A 832 -18.65 -49.96 -9.08
CA TYR A 832 -18.24 -51.37 -9.18
C TYR A 832 -17.55 -51.73 -10.50
N MET A 833 -17.55 -50.82 -11.50
CA MET A 833 -16.99 -51.05 -12.85
C MET A 833 -15.58 -50.49 -13.04
#